data_AF-A0A365NM61-F1
#
_entry.id   AF-A0A365NM61-F1
#
_cell.length_a   1.000
_cell.length_b   1.000
_cell.length_c   1.000
_cell.angle_alpha   90.00
_cell.angle_beta   90.00
_cell.angle_gamma   90.00
#
_symmetry.space_group_name_H-M   'P 1'
#
loop_
_entity.id
_entity.type
_entity.pdbx_description
1 polymer ?
#
loop_
_entity_poly.entity_id
_entity_poly.type
_entity_poly.pdbx_seq_one_letter_code
_entity_poly.pdbx_strand_id
1 'polypeptide(L)'
;MASSVLDVSSPRGAAVPISFTRGTCSRPRFSTVTEAFFHYATTQPSATAARDLSAEPALEISYGELAERSIRLAQRLRSLGVMPGHRVPLVVKRGVGMLVGILSILSCGAQYVPLDGGVVADETLRFVLQQTGGRIALSSKATAHRISNTDVTDVVIIEDEDNSEQSIADFTPVSKPEDGCYVIYTSGTTGTPKGVDITHNNVTNLLCQAPGNLGIGPGTCVGQVLNVSFDMAAWETLGCLSNGGTLVMRGSEWSKALKQIDVLICTPSILSKYSPEDFPRMKTVATAGEPSSQQLADLWASHVSYFNCYGPTETTIVNTMHQHQTGQPLSIGKPTPGNNVYILDEFLVPVPVGEVGNVWAGGAGVARGYVDLPDKTTERFRPDPFTQDGSNMYNTGDLCQWNSNGTLHILGRIDDQVKVKGFRVELDGVTASIKSCPSVQAATALLINNEIHAFITPNHCPIAVVEAHLKTLQPYYAMPTHYHQLDSLPMTANGKIDKRALRMKEMVEVGKPQPAVLHTRMDSNASSATQLSSFSDASDTTLIDEHHVPKTWPLAIRTRCAKIYHLGGVHSGAAVSAGAWLLATNIADIACSFGSCANWGTLSIASQVISWILSAMFVGMIGMAWPSVRKRYHDLFERTHRFAGWTMLALFWVQTVLSAHDNTPSGTTLGESCVKSPAFWLLAVATASVASSWCFLRKVPVEAEKLSDHAIRLHFDYTVPVNGSFTRLSHKPLKEWHSFATIPAPEAVNGRSKGYSLVVSNAGDWTKSTIQDGPSHIWTRGVPTCGVMRIATLFNRVVLIATGSGIGPVLGHIQNPTCPTQLIWSTKNPEETFGDEICQTISERIPNAVIHDTKKLGRPDLVKMGYNLVKGFKAEAVIIIANEKITKKVVYGLETRGVPAYGAIWDS
;
A
#
# COMPACT_ATOMS: atom_id res chain seq x y z
N MET A 1 -13.33 -43.30 5.73
CA MET A 1 -12.31 -43.48 6.78
C MET A 1 -11.68 -42.14 7.02
N ALA A 2 -11.79 -41.67 8.26
CA ALA A 2 -11.48 -40.32 8.69
C ALA A 2 -10.06 -40.24 9.28
N SER A 3 -9.54 -39.01 9.29
CA SER A 3 -8.44 -38.53 10.14
C SER A 3 -7.03 -39.08 9.85
N SER A 4 -6.26 -38.33 9.07
CA SER A 4 -4.84 -38.03 9.34
C SER A 4 -4.30 -37.23 8.17
N VAL A 5 -4.00 -35.95 8.38
CA VAL A 5 -2.81 -35.19 7.95
C VAL A 5 -3.14 -33.71 8.19
N LEU A 6 -3.07 -33.33 9.46
CA LEU A 6 -2.57 -32.03 9.89
C LEU A 6 -1.70 -32.36 11.11
N ASP A 7 -0.66 -33.15 10.87
CA ASP A 7 0.45 -33.26 11.81
C ASP A 7 1.70 -32.73 11.13
N VAL A 8 1.77 -31.40 11.07
CA VAL A 8 3.03 -30.69 10.91
C VAL A 8 3.33 -30.15 12.30
N SER A 9 4.08 -30.95 13.06
CA SER A 9 4.52 -30.66 14.42
C SER A 9 5.19 -29.28 14.52
N SER A 10 4.45 -28.31 15.06
CA SER A 10 4.93 -26.98 15.45
C SER A 10 4.18 -26.56 16.73
N PRO A 11 4.87 -26.27 17.84
CA PRO A 11 4.22 -25.85 19.08
C PRO A 11 3.96 -24.34 19.07
N ARG A 12 2.97 -23.88 18.29
CA ARG A 12 2.47 -22.49 18.36
C ARG A 12 0.97 -22.39 18.03
N GLY A 13 0.16 -22.08 19.05
CA GLY A 13 -1.25 -21.69 18.90
C GLY A 13 -2.21 -22.86 18.68
N ALA A 14 -3.44 -22.75 19.20
CA ALA A 14 -4.48 -23.72 18.93
C ALA A 14 -4.75 -23.77 17.42
N ALA A 15 -4.67 -24.97 16.83
CA ALA A 15 -4.95 -25.19 15.41
C ALA A 15 -6.33 -24.64 15.04
N VAL A 16 -6.43 -23.91 13.91
CA VAL A 16 -7.72 -23.44 13.40
C VAL A 16 -8.60 -24.65 13.11
N PRO A 17 -9.85 -24.71 13.62
CA PRO A 17 -10.75 -25.81 13.32
C PRO A 17 -10.98 -25.95 11.82
N ILE A 18 -10.91 -27.19 11.30
CA ILE A 18 -11.20 -27.47 9.87
C ILE A 18 -12.58 -26.94 9.47
N SER A 19 -13.55 -26.95 10.39
CA SER A 19 -14.90 -26.41 10.22
C SER A 19 -14.96 -24.90 9.97
N PHE A 20 -13.89 -24.14 10.23
CA PHE A 20 -13.80 -22.73 9.83
C PHE A 20 -13.42 -22.63 8.35
N THR A 21 -12.48 -23.47 7.93
CA THR A 21 -11.83 -23.39 6.63
C THR A 21 -12.63 -24.02 5.49
N ARG A 22 -13.61 -24.88 5.78
CA ARG A 22 -14.35 -25.64 4.75
C ARG A 22 -15.84 -25.32 4.79
N GLY A 23 -16.38 -24.97 3.62
CA GLY A 23 -17.82 -24.91 3.38
C GLY A 23 -18.45 -26.30 3.44
N THR A 24 -19.77 -26.34 3.58
CA THR A 24 -20.51 -27.60 3.57
C THR A 24 -20.34 -28.30 2.22
N CYS A 25 -20.15 -29.62 2.25
CA CYS A 25 -20.09 -30.41 1.02
C CYS A 25 -21.52 -30.80 0.60
N SER A 26 -22.01 -30.18 -0.47
CA SER A 26 -23.29 -30.52 -1.09
C SER A 26 -23.14 -30.46 -2.60
N ARG A 27 -23.83 -31.33 -3.34
CA ARG A 27 -23.86 -31.26 -4.81
C ARG A 27 -24.92 -30.26 -5.27
N PRO A 28 -24.65 -29.45 -6.31
CA PRO A 28 -25.66 -28.58 -6.88
C PRO A 28 -26.79 -29.41 -7.51
N ARG A 29 -27.99 -28.84 -7.58
CA ARG A 29 -29.17 -29.50 -8.18
C ARG A 29 -28.97 -29.82 -9.67
N PHE A 30 -28.24 -28.97 -10.36
CA PHE A 30 -27.95 -29.07 -11.80
C PHE A 30 -26.44 -29.02 -12.01
N SER A 31 -25.98 -29.70 -13.06
CA SER A 31 -24.56 -29.83 -13.39
C SER A 31 -24.07 -28.68 -14.28
N THR A 32 -24.98 -28.09 -15.07
CA THR A 32 -24.72 -26.92 -15.89
C THR A 32 -25.83 -25.88 -15.80
N VAL A 33 -25.49 -24.64 -16.16
CA VAL A 33 -26.46 -23.52 -16.24
C VAL A 33 -27.49 -23.76 -17.35
N THR A 34 -27.08 -24.40 -18.45
CA THR A 34 -27.98 -24.75 -19.56
C THR A 34 -28.98 -25.82 -19.14
N GLU A 35 -28.53 -26.89 -18.45
CA GLU A 35 -29.42 -27.90 -17.86
C GLU A 35 -30.47 -27.26 -16.94
N ALA A 36 -30.02 -26.36 -16.05
CA ALA A 36 -30.90 -25.66 -15.13
C ALA A 36 -31.95 -24.81 -15.86
N PHE A 37 -31.54 -23.98 -16.84
CA PHE A 37 -32.46 -23.15 -17.61
C PHE A 37 -33.49 -23.98 -18.40
N PHE A 38 -33.03 -25.00 -19.14
CA PHE A 38 -33.94 -25.81 -19.96
C PHE A 38 -34.90 -26.65 -19.13
N HIS A 39 -34.53 -27.06 -17.91
CA HIS A 39 -35.48 -27.66 -16.98
C HIS A 39 -36.71 -26.78 -16.76
N TYR A 40 -36.51 -25.47 -16.50
CA TYR A 40 -37.63 -24.53 -16.32
C TYR A 40 -38.33 -24.19 -17.63
N ALA A 41 -37.60 -24.09 -18.75
CA ALA A 41 -38.22 -23.91 -20.06
C ALA A 41 -39.15 -25.07 -20.47
N THR A 42 -38.83 -26.31 -20.09
CA THR A 42 -39.67 -27.47 -20.38
C THR A 42 -40.81 -27.62 -19.36
N THR A 43 -40.55 -27.40 -18.07
CA THR A 43 -41.55 -27.64 -17.01
C THR A 43 -42.51 -26.46 -16.82
N GLN A 44 -42.10 -25.24 -17.18
CA GLN A 44 -42.86 -24.00 -17.00
C GLN A 44 -42.70 -23.07 -18.22
N PRO A 45 -43.00 -23.53 -19.45
CA PRO A 45 -42.74 -22.77 -20.68
C PRO A 45 -43.43 -21.40 -20.71
N SER A 46 -44.65 -21.31 -20.14
CA SER A 46 -45.47 -20.09 -20.13
C SER A 46 -45.09 -19.11 -19.02
N ALA A 47 -44.21 -19.50 -18.08
CA ALA A 47 -43.80 -18.60 -16.99
C ALA A 47 -42.89 -17.48 -17.53
N THR A 48 -43.05 -16.27 -17.01
CA THR A 48 -42.21 -15.12 -17.40
C THR A 48 -40.76 -15.35 -16.96
N ALA A 49 -39.85 -15.43 -17.91
CA ALA A 49 -38.41 -15.52 -17.66
C ALA A 49 -37.81 -14.14 -17.37
N ALA A 50 -38.20 -13.13 -18.16
CA ALA A 50 -37.68 -11.77 -17.96
C ALA A 50 -38.69 -10.68 -18.34
N ARG A 51 -38.56 -9.53 -17.67
CA ARG A 51 -39.26 -8.27 -17.97
C ARG A 51 -38.23 -7.17 -18.23
N ASP A 52 -38.25 -6.60 -19.42
CA ASP A 52 -37.41 -5.48 -19.82
C ASP A 52 -38.14 -4.16 -19.63
N LEU A 53 -37.74 -3.41 -18.60
CA LEU A 53 -38.31 -2.10 -18.28
C LEU A 53 -37.57 -0.96 -18.99
N SER A 54 -36.69 -1.24 -19.95
CA SER A 54 -36.03 -0.21 -20.76
C SER A 54 -36.87 0.26 -21.96
N ALA A 55 -37.88 -0.53 -22.35
CA ALA A 55 -38.86 -0.19 -23.37
C ALA A 55 -40.20 0.23 -22.73
N GLU A 56 -40.96 1.06 -23.43
CA GLU A 56 -42.33 1.45 -23.06
C GLU A 56 -43.27 1.11 -24.24
N PRO A 57 -44.22 0.16 -24.09
CA PRO A 57 -44.46 -0.66 -22.90
C PRO A 57 -43.31 -1.65 -22.63
N ALA A 58 -43.22 -2.12 -21.39
CA ALA A 58 -42.24 -3.13 -21.00
C ALA A 58 -42.36 -4.40 -21.84
N LEU A 59 -41.22 -4.95 -22.27
CA LEU A 59 -41.19 -6.21 -23.02
C LEU A 59 -41.08 -7.38 -22.04
N GLU A 60 -41.99 -8.35 -22.15
CA GLU A 60 -41.88 -9.60 -21.41
C GLU A 60 -41.50 -10.75 -22.34
N ILE A 61 -40.76 -11.73 -21.82
CA ILE A 61 -40.47 -12.97 -22.52
C ILE A 61 -40.63 -14.16 -21.57
N SER A 62 -41.35 -15.18 -22.00
CA SER A 62 -41.51 -16.44 -21.27
C SER A 62 -40.27 -17.33 -21.37
N TYR A 63 -40.16 -18.32 -20.49
CA TYR A 63 -39.06 -19.31 -20.56
C TYR A 63 -39.09 -20.09 -21.88
N GLY A 64 -40.27 -20.45 -22.38
CA GLY A 64 -40.44 -21.15 -23.66
C GLY A 64 -39.98 -20.32 -24.85
N GLU A 65 -40.42 -19.07 -24.94
CA GLU A 65 -40.00 -18.16 -26.01
C GLU A 65 -38.49 -17.84 -25.96
N LEU A 66 -37.94 -17.65 -24.76
CA LEU A 66 -36.50 -17.42 -24.58
C LEU A 66 -35.69 -18.64 -25.00
N ALA A 67 -36.16 -19.85 -24.66
CA ALA A 67 -35.54 -21.10 -25.08
C ALA A 67 -35.58 -21.26 -26.60
N GLU A 68 -36.73 -21.04 -27.24
CA GLU A 68 -36.87 -21.12 -28.69
C GLU A 68 -35.91 -20.18 -29.42
N ARG A 69 -35.88 -18.90 -29.03
CA ARG A 69 -34.97 -17.91 -29.65
C ARG A 69 -33.51 -18.27 -29.44
N SER A 70 -33.16 -18.79 -28.25
CA SER A 70 -31.79 -19.20 -27.94
C SER A 70 -31.37 -20.45 -28.70
N ILE A 71 -32.28 -21.40 -28.92
CA ILE A 71 -32.04 -22.62 -29.71
C ILE A 71 -31.74 -22.25 -31.16
N ARG A 72 -32.59 -21.42 -31.79
CA ARG A 72 -32.40 -21.01 -33.19
C ARG A 72 -31.06 -20.31 -33.38
N LEU A 73 -30.73 -19.36 -32.51
CA LEU A 73 -29.44 -18.67 -32.57
C LEU A 73 -28.28 -19.64 -32.29
N ALA A 74 -28.41 -20.59 -31.36
CA ALA A 74 -27.38 -21.60 -31.13
C ALA A 74 -27.16 -22.53 -32.35
N GLN A 75 -28.21 -22.90 -33.08
CA GLN A 75 -28.09 -23.65 -34.34
C GLN A 75 -27.30 -22.87 -35.39
N ARG A 76 -27.60 -21.58 -35.55
CA ARG A 76 -26.85 -20.66 -36.42
C ARG A 76 -25.39 -20.54 -35.99
N LEU A 77 -25.11 -20.40 -34.70
CA LEU A 77 -23.73 -20.35 -34.20
C LEU A 77 -22.98 -21.66 -34.48
N ARG A 78 -23.62 -22.82 -34.33
CA ARG A 78 -23.03 -24.11 -34.67
C ARG A 78 -22.75 -24.24 -36.17
N SER A 79 -23.64 -23.76 -37.04
CA SER A 79 -23.42 -23.78 -38.49
C SER A 79 -22.27 -22.87 -38.92
N LEU A 80 -22.00 -21.80 -38.18
CA LEU A 80 -20.81 -20.93 -38.32
C LEU A 80 -19.54 -21.53 -37.66
N GLY A 81 -19.65 -22.71 -37.04
CA GLY A 81 -18.53 -23.45 -36.47
C GLY A 81 -18.22 -23.12 -35.00
N VAL A 82 -19.15 -22.54 -34.25
CA VAL A 82 -19.02 -22.43 -32.79
C VAL A 82 -19.13 -23.81 -32.15
N MET A 83 -18.15 -24.15 -31.31
CA MET A 83 -18.05 -25.45 -30.66
C MET A 83 -17.54 -25.32 -29.22
N PRO A 84 -17.62 -26.39 -28.41
CA PRO A 84 -17.10 -26.38 -27.05
C PRO A 84 -15.64 -25.92 -26.97
N GLY A 85 -15.33 -25.10 -25.97
CA GLY A 85 -14.00 -24.50 -25.78
C GLY A 85 -13.77 -23.17 -26.51
N HIS A 86 -14.65 -22.75 -27.43
CA HIS A 86 -14.58 -21.41 -28.01
C HIS A 86 -15.02 -20.34 -27.00
N ARG A 87 -14.44 -19.14 -27.13
CA ARG A 87 -14.82 -17.93 -26.38
C ARG A 87 -15.48 -16.97 -27.35
N VAL A 88 -16.72 -16.59 -27.08
CA VAL A 88 -17.53 -15.77 -27.97
C VAL A 88 -17.83 -14.41 -27.31
N PRO A 89 -17.22 -13.31 -27.79
CA PRO A 89 -17.60 -11.95 -27.42
C PRO A 89 -19.09 -11.70 -27.61
N LEU A 90 -19.72 -11.17 -26.56
CA LEU A 90 -21.11 -10.75 -26.55
C LEU A 90 -21.18 -9.26 -26.24
N VAL A 91 -21.27 -8.44 -27.28
CA VAL A 91 -21.30 -6.98 -27.20
C VAL A 91 -22.76 -6.52 -27.19
N VAL A 92 -23.28 -6.17 -26.02
CA VAL A 92 -24.72 -5.92 -25.88
C VAL A 92 -25.00 -4.79 -24.89
N LYS A 93 -26.23 -4.30 -24.91
CA LYS A 93 -26.83 -3.55 -23.80
C LYS A 93 -27.76 -4.49 -23.04
N ARG A 94 -28.14 -4.11 -21.82
CA ARG A 94 -29.20 -4.81 -21.07
C ARG A 94 -30.45 -4.93 -21.93
N GLY A 95 -31.02 -6.12 -21.97
CA GLY A 95 -32.31 -6.40 -22.58
C GLY A 95 -32.44 -7.86 -22.97
N VAL A 96 -33.56 -8.24 -23.59
CA VAL A 96 -33.84 -9.63 -23.97
C VAL A 96 -32.76 -10.22 -24.89
N GLY A 97 -32.22 -9.43 -25.82
CA GLY A 97 -31.14 -9.88 -26.71
C GLY A 97 -29.89 -10.35 -25.95
N MET A 98 -29.55 -9.72 -24.82
CA MET A 98 -28.46 -10.17 -23.96
C MET A 98 -28.70 -11.60 -23.44
N LEU A 99 -29.93 -11.91 -23.01
CA LEU A 99 -30.29 -13.22 -22.49
C LEU A 99 -30.24 -14.28 -23.58
N VAL A 100 -30.80 -13.98 -24.76
CA VAL A 100 -30.75 -14.86 -25.93
C VAL A 100 -29.30 -15.15 -26.30
N GLY A 101 -28.44 -14.13 -26.40
CA GLY A 101 -27.02 -14.30 -26.72
C GLY A 101 -26.28 -15.18 -25.71
N ILE A 102 -26.44 -14.93 -24.40
CA ILE A 102 -25.82 -15.73 -23.34
C ILE A 102 -26.23 -17.20 -23.47
N LEU A 103 -27.52 -17.49 -23.51
CA LEU A 103 -28.03 -18.85 -23.54
C LEU A 103 -27.68 -19.58 -24.84
N SER A 104 -27.63 -18.87 -25.97
CA SER A 104 -27.24 -19.43 -27.26
C SER A 104 -25.78 -19.88 -27.27
N ILE A 105 -24.87 -19.00 -26.82
CA ILE A 105 -23.42 -19.30 -26.73
C ILE A 105 -23.19 -20.50 -25.82
N LEU A 106 -23.78 -20.46 -24.61
CA LEU A 106 -23.64 -21.55 -23.64
C LEU A 106 -24.20 -22.87 -24.19
N SER A 107 -25.32 -22.82 -24.92
CA SER A 107 -25.92 -24.02 -25.53
C SER A 107 -25.04 -24.66 -26.61
N CYS A 108 -24.14 -23.90 -27.24
CA CYS A 108 -23.09 -24.43 -28.13
C CYS A 108 -21.93 -25.09 -27.38
N GLY A 109 -21.93 -25.06 -26.04
CA GLY A 109 -20.80 -25.46 -25.18
C GLY A 109 -19.66 -24.41 -25.15
N ALA A 110 -19.88 -23.26 -25.79
CA ALA A 110 -18.93 -22.17 -25.82
C ALA A 110 -19.10 -21.24 -24.60
N GLN A 111 -18.07 -20.46 -24.34
CA GLN A 111 -18.00 -19.53 -23.22
C GLN A 111 -18.35 -18.12 -23.69
N TYR A 112 -19.29 -17.44 -23.02
CA TYR A 112 -19.60 -16.05 -23.39
C TYR A 112 -18.62 -15.08 -22.74
N VAL A 113 -18.27 -14.02 -23.47
CA VAL A 113 -17.40 -12.94 -22.99
C VAL A 113 -18.22 -11.66 -22.96
N PRO A 114 -18.85 -11.30 -21.83
CA PRO A 114 -19.82 -10.21 -21.78
C PRO A 114 -19.14 -8.84 -21.84
N LEU A 115 -19.53 -8.05 -22.82
CA LEU A 115 -19.03 -6.69 -23.06
C LEU A 115 -20.22 -5.73 -23.13
N ASP A 116 -20.34 -4.84 -22.14
CA ASP A 116 -21.35 -3.78 -22.20
C ASP A 116 -20.98 -2.77 -23.29
N GLY A 117 -21.74 -2.79 -24.39
CA GLY A 117 -21.51 -1.95 -25.56
C GLY A 117 -21.72 -0.45 -25.32
N GLY A 118 -22.27 -0.03 -24.17
CA GLY A 118 -22.35 1.37 -23.76
C GLY A 118 -21.28 1.81 -22.75
N VAL A 119 -20.52 0.87 -22.18
CA VAL A 119 -19.60 1.13 -21.05
C VAL A 119 -18.15 0.75 -21.35
N VAL A 120 -17.93 -0.39 -22.01
CA VAL A 120 -16.57 -0.85 -22.34
C VAL A 120 -15.98 0.07 -23.39
N ALA A 121 -14.75 0.56 -23.17
CA ALA A 121 -14.05 1.43 -24.12
C ALA A 121 -13.62 0.67 -25.39
N ASP A 122 -13.52 1.37 -26.53
CA ASP A 122 -13.21 0.73 -27.83
C ASP A 122 -11.89 -0.04 -27.83
N GLU A 123 -10.86 0.46 -27.14
CA GLU A 123 -9.57 -0.22 -27.08
C GLU A 123 -9.64 -1.54 -26.30
N THR A 124 -10.37 -1.55 -25.18
CA THR A 124 -10.63 -2.78 -24.42
C THR A 124 -11.46 -3.76 -25.25
N LEU A 125 -12.46 -3.26 -25.99
CA LEU A 125 -13.26 -4.07 -26.90
C LEU A 125 -12.37 -4.74 -27.96
N ARG A 126 -11.54 -3.98 -28.69
CA ARG A 126 -10.61 -4.54 -29.69
C ARG A 126 -9.65 -5.57 -29.09
N PHE A 127 -9.06 -5.26 -27.93
CA PHE A 127 -8.18 -6.19 -27.23
C PHE A 127 -8.88 -7.52 -26.93
N VAL A 128 -10.10 -7.49 -26.40
CA VAL A 128 -10.86 -8.70 -26.08
C VAL A 128 -11.27 -9.46 -27.34
N LEU A 129 -11.67 -8.77 -28.40
CA LEU A 129 -11.98 -9.39 -29.70
C LEU A 129 -10.75 -10.12 -30.27
N GLN A 130 -9.57 -9.51 -30.18
CA GLN A 130 -8.32 -10.13 -30.63
C GLN A 130 -7.94 -11.33 -29.76
N GLN A 131 -8.03 -11.21 -28.42
CA GLN A 131 -7.67 -12.29 -27.49
C GLN A 131 -8.61 -13.50 -27.60
N THR A 132 -9.86 -13.29 -27.99
CA THR A 132 -10.82 -14.39 -28.24
C THR A 132 -10.62 -15.07 -29.59
N GLY A 133 -9.65 -14.62 -30.39
CA GLY A 133 -9.29 -15.21 -31.67
C GLY A 133 -10.02 -14.61 -32.88
N GLY A 134 -10.84 -13.56 -32.68
CA GLY A 134 -11.41 -12.75 -33.78
C GLY A 134 -12.29 -13.49 -34.77
N ARG A 135 -12.73 -14.72 -34.51
CA ARG A 135 -13.51 -15.49 -35.48
C ARG A 135 -14.98 -15.09 -35.50
N ILE A 136 -15.62 -15.05 -34.34
CA ILE A 136 -17.06 -14.76 -34.25
C ILE A 136 -17.35 -13.88 -33.04
N ALA A 137 -18.21 -12.89 -33.22
CA ALA A 137 -18.74 -12.06 -32.14
C ALA A 137 -20.26 -11.89 -32.30
N LEU A 138 -20.98 -11.89 -31.18
CA LEU A 138 -22.39 -11.56 -31.15
C LEU A 138 -22.56 -10.10 -30.73
N SER A 139 -23.52 -9.44 -31.36
CA SER A 139 -23.91 -8.09 -30.99
C SER A 139 -25.41 -7.88 -31.10
N SER A 140 -25.94 -6.96 -30.31
CA SER A 140 -27.27 -6.42 -30.61
C SER A 140 -27.20 -5.42 -31.76
N LYS A 141 -28.32 -5.19 -32.46
CA LYS A 141 -28.44 -4.13 -33.50
C LYS A 141 -27.94 -2.78 -32.99
N ALA A 142 -28.26 -2.43 -31.75
CA ALA A 142 -27.89 -1.16 -31.13
C ALA A 142 -26.37 -0.99 -30.89
N THR A 143 -25.59 -2.07 -30.91
CA THR A 143 -24.16 -2.08 -30.60
C THR A 143 -23.29 -2.59 -31.75
N ALA A 144 -23.91 -3.06 -32.84
CA ALA A 144 -23.25 -3.63 -34.01
C ALA A 144 -22.16 -2.72 -34.59
N HIS A 145 -22.45 -1.42 -34.70
CA HIS A 145 -21.54 -0.40 -35.24
C HIS A 145 -20.17 -0.36 -34.54
N ARG A 146 -20.07 -0.82 -33.29
CA ARG A 146 -18.81 -0.85 -32.54
C ARG A 146 -17.86 -1.96 -32.99
N ILE A 147 -18.39 -3.02 -33.61
CA ILE A 147 -17.61 -4.17 -34.05
C ILE A 147 -17.59 -4.35 -35.58
N SER A 148 -18.44 -3.63 -36.32
CA SER A 148 -18.50 -3.71 -37.79
C SER A 148 -17.18 -3.37 -38.51
N ASN A 149 -16.31 -2.55 -37.89
CA ASN A 149 -15.03 -2.12 -38.46
C ASN A 149 -13.82 -2.79 -37.77
N THR A 150 -14.02 -3.99 -37.23
CA THR A 150 -12.96 -4.76 -36.55
C THR A 150 -12.58 -5.98 -37.37
N ASP A 151 -11.43 -6.61 -37.06
CA ASP A 151 -10.95 -7.81 -37.77
C ASP A 151 -11.75 -9.09 -37.44
N VAL A 152 -12.97 -8.96 -36.91
CA VAL A 152 -13.85 -10.10 -36.61
C VAL A 152 -14.38 -10.67 -37.92
N THR A 153 -14.21 -11.98 -38.14
CA THR A 153 -14.63 -12.63 -39.39
C THR A 153 -16.16 -12.66 -39.52
N ASP A 154 -16.86 -13.12 -38.49
CA ASP A 154 -18.31 -13.26 -38.48
C ASP A 154 -18.93 -12.42 -37.34
N VAL A 155 -19.67 -11.36 -37.70
CA VAL A 155 -20.48 -10.60 -36.75
C VAL A 155 -21.93 -11.08 -36.84
N VAL A 156 -22.44 -11.67 -35.77
CA VAL A 156 -23.82 -12.18 -35.69
C VAL A 156 -24.68 -11.20 -34.91
N ILE A 157 -25.70 -10.65 -35.57
CA ILE A 157 -26.68 -9.78 -34.94
C ILE A 157 -27.79 -10.63 -34.33
N ILE A 158 -28.03 -10.47 -33.04
CA ILE A 158 -28.93 -11.33 -32.24
C ILE A 158 -30.39 -11.18 -32.71
N GLU A 159 -30.79 -9.97 -33.10
CA GLU A 159 -32.16 -9.67 -33.55
C GLU A 159 -32.36 -9.86 -35.06
N ASP A 160 -31.41 -10.45 -35.77
CA ASP A 160 -31.63 -10.87 -37.16
C ASP A 160 -32.30 -12.24 -37.14
N GLU A 161 -33.52 -12.30 -37.70
CA GLU A 161 -34.25 -13.55 -37.82
C GLU A 161 -33.48 -14.52 -38.71
N ASP A 162 -33.23 -15.71 -38.16
CA ASP A 162 -32.79 -16.83 -38.97
C ASP A 162 -34.03 -17.51 -39.54
N ASN A 163 -34.20 -17.38 -40.87
CA ASN A 163 -35.28 -18.01 -41.62
C ASN A 163 -35.04 -19.51 -41.85
N SER A 164 -34.06 -20.14 -41.18
CA SER A 164 -33.85 -21.58 -41.29
C SER A 164 -35.10 -22.34 -40.85
N GLU A 165 -35.55 -23.28 -41.68
CA GLU A 165 -36.64 -24.22 -41.35
C GLU A 165 -36.16 -25.37 -40.45
N GLN A 166 -34.96 -25.26 -39.84
CA GLN A 166 -34.47 -26.31 -38.94
C GLN A 166 -35.37 -26.45 -37.73
N SER A 167 -35.81 -27.68 -37.49
CA SER A 167 -36.58 -28.04 -36.30
C SER A 167 -35.79 -27.70 -35.03
N ILE A 168 -36.45 -27.05 -34.09
CA ILE A 168 -35.91 -26.80 -32.74
C ILE A 168 -36.08 -28.01 -31.82
N ALA A 169 -36.94 -28.98 -32.18
CA ALA A 169 -37.32 -30.09 -31.30
C ALA A 169 -36.16 -31.05 -31.01
N ASP A 170 -35.22 -31.18 -31.95
CA ASP A 170 -34.06 -32.08 -31.83
C ASP A 170 -32.82 -31.40 -31.24
N PHE A 171 -32.92 -30.14 -30.83
CA PHE A 171 -31.77 -29.41 -30.30
C PHE A 171 -31.47 -29.82 -28.86
N THR A 172 -30.26 -30.34 -28.66
CA THR A 172 -29.72 -30.62 -27.32
C THR A 172 -28.54 -29.67 -27.02
N PRO A 173 -28.55 -28.96 -25.88
CA PRO A 173 -27.38 -28.23 -25.39
C PRO A 173 -26.21 -29.18 -25.16
N VAL A 174 -24.99 -28.79 -25.53
CA VAL A 174 -23.81 -29.68 -25.47
C VAL A 174 -22.85 -29.35 -24.33
N SER A 175 -23.14 -28.33 -23.51
CA SER A 175 -22.28 -27.89 -22.42
C SER A 175 -22.11 -28.98 -21.35
N LYS A 176 -20.89 -29.15 -20.88
CA LYS A 176 -20.50 -30.00 -19.75
C LYS A 176 -20.12 -29.17 -18.53
N PRO A 177 -20.11 -29.74 -17.32
CA PRO A 177 -19.74 -29.01 -16.09
C PRO A 177 -18.35 -28.37 -16.14
N GLU A 178 -17.38 -29.03 -16.76
CA GLU A 178 -16.00 -28.57 -16.93
C GLU A 178 -15.78 -27.56 -18.06
N ASP A 179 -16.79 -27.36 -18.92
CA ASP A 179 -16.73 -26.38 -20.01
C ASP A 179 -16.78 -24.94 -19.45
N GLY A 180 -16.24 -23.99 -20.22
CA GLY A 180 -16.26 -22.58 -19.87
C GLY A 180 -17.68 -22.01 -19.90
N CYS A 181 -18.08 -21.31 -18.84
CA CYS A 181 -19.34 -20.59 -18.76
C CYS A 181 -19.16 -19.12 -19.18
N TYR A 182 -18.28 -18.38 -18.51
CA TYR A 182 -17.97 -17.00 -18.91
C TYR A 182 -16.51 -16.61 -18.71
N VAL A 183 -16.04 -15.62 -19.48
CA VAL A 183 -14.79 -14.90 -19.21
C VAL A 183 -15.10 -13.45 -18.86
N ILE A 184 -14.78 -13.03 -17.64
CA ILE A 184 -14.90 -11.63 -17.24
C ILE A 184 -13.53 -10.99 -17.15
N TYR A 185 -13.39 -9.85 -17.81
CA TYR A 185 -12.15 -9.08 -17.83
C TYR A 185 -12.09 -8.14 -16.63
N THR A 186 -11.02 -8.26 -15.86
CA THR A 186 -10.69 -7.35 -14.75
C THR A 186 -9.57 -6.40 -15.17
N SER A 187 -9.53 -5.21 -14.57
CA SER A 187 -8.41 -4.29 -14.79
C SER A 187 -7.10 -4.97 -14.34
N GLY A 188 -6.04 -4.83 -15.14
CA GLY A 188 -4.72 -5.38 -14.81
C GLY A 188 -3.76 -4.30 -14.32
N THR A 189 -2.80 -4.68 -13.48
CA THR A 189 -1.73 -3.82 -12.95
C THR A 189 -0.89 -3.12 -14.03
N THR A 190 -0.81 -3.69 -15.24
CA THR A 190 -0.09 -3.11 -16.39
C THR A 190 -0.97 -2.23 -17.28
N GLY A 191 -2.24 -2.03 -16.93
CA GLY A 191 -3.25 -1.38 -17.78
C GLY A 191 -3.95 -2.33 -18.76
N THR A 192 -3.36 -3.50 -19.05
CA THR A 192 -3.97 -4.53 -19.91
C THR A 192 -5.00 -5.37 -19.14
N PRO A 193 -6.25 -5.51 -19.60
CA PRO A 193 -7.26 -6.35 -18.95
C PRO A 193 -6.84 -7.82 -18.82
N LYS A 194 -7.29 -8.51 -17.75
CA LYS A 194 -7.06 -9.94 -17.52
C LYS A 194 -8.40 -10.68 -17.54
N GLY A 195 -8.58 -11.60 -18.48
CA GLY A 195 -9.78 -12.44 -18.57
C GLY A 195 -9.73 -13.58 -17.55
N VAL A 196 -10.70 -13.65 -16.64
CA VAL A 196 -10.85 -14.73 -15.65
C VAL A 196 -11.73 -15.83 -16.24
N ASP A 197 -11.21 -17.05 -16.34
CA ASP A 197 -11.87 -18.18 -16.98
C ASP A 197 -12.70 -19.00 -15.96
N ILE A 198 -14.04 -18.90 -16.05
CA ILE A 198 -14.99 -19.54 -15.15
C ILE A 198 -15.77 -20.66 -15.84
N THR A 199 -15.94 -21.80 -15.18
CA THR A 199 -16.65 -23.00 -15.68
C THR A 199 -18.11 -23.08 -15.21
N HIS A 200 -18.90 -23.96 -15.85
CA HIS A 200 -20.26 -24.25 -15.40
C HIS A 200 -20.32 -24.81 -13.98
N ASN A 201 -19.40 -25.69 -13.60
CA ASN A 201 -19.35 -26.27 -12.26
C ASN A 201 -19.08 -25.19 -11.19
N ASN A 202 -18.20 -24.23 -11.51
CA ASN A 202 -17.95 -23.10 -10.61
C ASN A 202 -19.26 -22.32 -10.35
N VAL A 203 -20.01 -22.02 -11.42
CA VAL A 203 -21.24 -21.21 -11.35
C VAL A 203 -22.36 -21.95 -10.64
N THR A 204 -22.62 -23.20 -11.01
CA THR A 204 -23.71 -24.00 -10.42
C THR A 204 -23.49 -24.29 -8.94
N ASN A 205 -22.24 -24.47 -8.50
CA ASN A 205 -21.89 -24.61 -7.07
C ASN A 205 -22.36 -23.41 -6.24
N LEU A 206 -22.20 -22.17 -6.73
CA LEU A 206 -22.69 -21.00 -6.01
C LEU A 206 -24.21 -20.82 -6.20
N LEU A 207 -24.68 -20.84 -7.44
CA LEU A 207 -26.00 -20.29 -7.79
C LEU A 207 -27.16 -21.25 -7.56
N CYS A 208 -26.91 -22.56 -7.53
CA CYS A 208 -27.96 -23.59 -7.39
C CYS A 208 -28.06 -24.16 -5.97
N GLN A 209 -27.42 -23.53 -4.98
CA GLN A 209 -27.33 -24.02 -3.61
C GLN A 209 -27.50 -22.90 -2.60
N ALA A 210 -28.13 -23.18 -1.46
CA ALA A 210 -28.22 -22.21 -0.36
C ALA A 210 -26.86 -22.05 0.36
N PRO A 211 -26.48 -20.84 0.80
CA PRO A 211 -27.25 -19.59 0.70
C PRO A 211 -27.04 -18.81 -0.61
N GLY A 212 -26.17 -19.27 -1.52
CA GLY A 212 -25.83 -18.57 -2.76
C GLY A 212 -26.98 -18.43 -3.77
N ASN A 213 -27.99 -19.31 -3.70
CA ASN A 213 -29.22 -19.19 -4.46
C ASN A 213 -30.16 -18.08 -3.94
N LEU A 214 -29.87 -17.48 -2.78
CA LEU A 214 -30.62 -16.37 -2.14
C LEU A 214 -32.14 -16.63 -1.95
N GLY A 215 -32.55 -17.90 -1.96
CA GLY A 215 -33.97 -18.27 -1.94
C GLY A 215 -34.72 -18.00 -3.25
N ILE A 216 -34.01 -17.77 -4.35
CA ILE A 216 -34.61 -17.62 -5.69
C ILE A 216 -35.27 -18.93 -6.10
N GLY A 217 -36.50 -18.82 -6.63
CA GLY A 217 -37.29 -19.92 -7.14
C GLY A 217 -38.45 -19.44 -8.02
N PRO A 218 -39.30 -20.35 -8.52
CA PRO A 218 -40.53 -19.99 -9.22
C PRO A 218 -41.37 -18.97 -8.45
N GLY A 219 -41.83 -17.92 -9.14
CA GLY A 219 -42.59 -16.82 -8.55
C GLY A 219 -41.76 -15.71 -7.87
N THR A 220 -40.44 -15.85 -7.81
CA THR A 220 -39.53 -14.82 -7.27
C THR A 220 -39.09 -13.86 -8.36
N CYS A 221 -39.19 -12.54 -8.14
CA CYS A 221 -38.63 -11.55 -9.06
C CYS A 221 -37.22 -11.10 -8.62
N VAL A 222 -36.24 -11.13 -9.53
CA VAL A 222 -34.83 -10.80 -9.26
C VAL A 222 -34.42 -9.60 -10.10
N GLY A 223 -33.75 -8.61 -9.52
CA GLY A 223 -33.27 -7.45 -10.27
C GLY A 223 -32.05 -7.76 -11.13
N GLN A 224 -32.05 -7.31 -12.39
CA GLN A 224 -30.84 -7.18 -13.21
C GLN A 224 -30.47 -5.70 -13.27
N VAL A 225 -29.66 -5.24 -12.33
CA VAL A 225 -29.30 -3.82 -12.15
C VAL A 225 -27.84 -3.53 -12.46
N LEU A 226 -26.99 -4.54 -12.33
CA LEU A 226 -25.55 -4.43 -12.56
C LEU A 226 -25.20 -4.48 -14.05
N ASN A 227 -23.94 -4.18 -14.33
CA ASN A 227 -23.37 -4.19 -15.68
C ASN A 227 -23.03 -5.63 -16.08
N VAL A 228 -23.35 -6.05 -17.31
CA VAL A 228 -23.13 -7.44 -17.76
C VAL A 228 -21.66 -7.88 -17.74
N SER A 229 -20.72 -6.92 -17.85
CA SER A 229 -19.28 -7.17 -17.72
C SER A 229 -18.80 -7.29 -16.27
N PHE A 230 -19.69 -7.23 -15.28
CA PHE A 230 -19.40 -7.45 -13.87
C PHE A 230 -19.95 -8.80 -13.43
N ASP A 231 -19.17 -9.56 -12.66
CA ASP A 231 -19.47 -10.96 -12.31
C ASP A 231 -20.75 -11.12 -11.47
N MET A 232 -21.07 -10.16 -10.62
CA MET A 232 -22.35 -10.15 -9.91
C MET A 232 -23.57 -10.02 -10.84
N ALA A 233 -23.43 -9.52 -12.08
CA ALA A 233 -24.53 -9.59 -13.05
C ALA A 233 -24.77 -11.02 -13.57
N ALA A 234 -23.76 -11.89 -13.52
CA ALA A 234 -23.96 -13.33 -13.72
C ALA A 234 -24.71 -13.95 -12.53
N TRP A 235 -24.51 -13.45 -11.31
CA TRP A 235 -25.33 -13.85 -10.15
C TRP A 235 -26.80 -13.46 -10.34
N GLU A 236 -27.07 -12.22 -10.74
CA GLU A 236 -28.42 -11.75 -11.07
C GLU A 236 -29.05 -12.62 -12.16
N THR A 237 -28.38 -12.74 -13.30
CA THR A 237 -28.94 -13.30 -14.53
C THR A 237 -28.99 -14.82 -14.48
N LEU A 238 -27.84 -15.47 -14.30
CA LEU A 238 -27.76 -16.93 -14.31
C LEU A 238 -28.38 -17.50 -13.03
N GLY A 239 -28.28 -16.81 -11.89
CA GLY A 239 -28.90 -17.23 -10.64
C GLY A 239 -30.43 -17.18 -10.72
N CYS A 240 -30.99 -16.16 -11.36
CA CYS A 240 -32.43 -16.10 -11.63
C CYS A 240 -32.90 -17.24 -12.54
N LEU A 241 -32.29 -17.35 -13.73
CA LEU A 241 -32.72 -18.27 -14.78
C LEU A 241 -32.46 -19.74 -14.43
N SER A 242 -31.43 -20.04 -13.64
CA SER A 242 -31.11 -21.41 -13.20
C SER A 242 -32.01 -21.90 -12.06
N ASN A 243 -32.77 -21.01 -11.42
CA ASN A 243 -33.67 -21.36 -10.31
C ASN A 243 -35.15 -21.13 -10.64
N GLY A 244 -35.49 -20.69 -11.86
CA GLY A 244 -36.87 -20.51 -12.30
C GLY A 244 -37.51 -19.18 -11.88
N GLY A 245 -36.70 -18.18 -11.50
CA GLY A 245 -37.21 -16.85 -11.14
C GLY A 245 -37.62 -16.02 -12.37
N THR A 246 -38.12 -14.82 -12.14
CA THR A 246 -38.36 -13.81 -13.19
C THR A 246 -37.35 -12.67 -13.07
N LEU A 247 -36.54 -12.47 -14.11
CA LEU A 247 -35.51 -11.43 -14.13
C LEU A 247 -36.11 -10.08 -14.55
N VAL A 248 -36.12 -9.10 -13.65
CA VAL A 248 -36.60 -7.75 -13.91
C VAL A 248 -35.41 -6.85 -14.27
N MET A 249 -35.26 -6.56 -15.56
CA MET A 249 -34.20 -5.74 -16.12
C MET A 249 -34.56 -4.26 -15.98
N ARG A 250 -33.72 -3.49 -15.29
CA ARG A 250 -34.03 -2.07 -15.05
C ARG A 250 -33.89 -1.23 -16.32
N GLY A 251 -34.78 -0.24 -16.45
CA GLY A 251 -34.60 0.89 -17.36
C GLY A 251 -33.64 1.95 -16.81
N SER A 252 -33.80 3.19 -17.30
CA SER A 252 -33.14 4.38 -16.74
C SER A 252 -33.62 4.70 -15.33
N GLU A 253 -34.92 4.50 -15.06
CA GLU A 253 -35.53 4.69 -13.74
C GLU A 253 -35.42 3.42 -12.89
N TRP A 254 -34.43 3.36 -12.02
CA TRP A 254 -34.17 2.17 -11.17
C TRP A 254 -35.33 1.86 -10.23
N SER A 255 -35.97 2.88 -9.67
CA SER A 255 -37.06 2.72 -8.70
C SER A 255 -38.25 1.91 -9.25
N LYS A 256 -38.54 2.01 -10.56
CA LYS A 256 -39.57 1.18 -11.23
C LYS A 256 -39.24 -0.30 -11.15
N ALA A 257 -37.98 -0.67 -11.36
CA ALA A 257 -37.52 -2.05 -11.25
C ALA A 257 -37.47 -2.51 -9.79
N LEU A 258 -36.88 -1.70 -8.91
CA LEU A 258 -36.72 -2.03 -7.49
C LEU A 258 -38.05 -2.27 -6.76
N LYS A 259 -39.15 -1.62 -7.17
CA LYS A 259 -40.49 -1.86 -6.62
C LYS A 259 -41.11 -3.20 -7.05
N GLN A 260 -40.55 -3.85 -8.07
CA GLN A 260 -41.09 -5.10 -8.65
C GLN A 260 -40.32 -6.35 -8.24
N ILE A 261 -39.22 -6.22 -7.50
CA ILE A 261 -38.31 -7.33 -7.19
C ILE A 261 -38.44 -7.80 -5.74
N ASP A 262 -38.19 -9.09 -5.55
CA ASP A 262 -38.09 -9.77 -4.26
C ASP A 262 -36.63 -9.90 -3.82
N VAL A 263 -35.69 -10.02 -4.78
CA VAL A 263 -34.26 -10.19 -4.53
C VAL A 263 -33.43 -9.14 -5.26
N LEU A 264 -32.58 -8.43 -4.52
CA LEU A 264 -31.62 -7.46 -5.05
C LEU A 264 -30.19 -7.90 -4.74
N ILE A 265 -29.37 -8.00 -5.77
CA ILE A 265 -27.92 -8.17 -5.66
C ILE A 265 -27.28 -6.84 -6.09
N CYS A 266 -26.48 -6.21 -5.24
CA CYS A 266 -25.88 -4.92 -5.57
C CYS A 266 -24.62 -4.64 -4.75
N THR A 267 -24.03 -3.45 -4.93
CA THR A 267 -22.93 -3.00 -4.08
C THR A 267 -23.48 -2.16 -2.92
N PRO A 268 -22.78 -2.07 -1.78
CA PRO A 268 -23.12 -1.15 -0.71
C PRO A 268 -23.36 0.30 -1.19
N SER A 269 -22.53 0.81 -2.11
CA SER A 269 -22.70 2.16 -2.67
C SER A 269 -23.97 2.36 -3.50
N ILE A 270 -24.50 1.30 -4.11
CA ILE A 270 -25.80 1.35 -4.80
C ILE A 270 -26.90 1.35 -3.75
N LEU A 271 -26.82 0.43 -2.79
CA LEU A 271 -27.85 0.22 -1.78
C LEU A 271 -28.04 1.44 -0.88
N SER A 272 -26.96 2.14 -0.53
CA SER A 272 -26.98 3.32 0.36
C SER A 272 -27.78 4.51 -0.18
N LYS A 273 -28.19 4.48 -1.45
CA LYS A 273 -29.02 5.53 -2.09
C LYS A 273 -30.51 5.36 -1.82
N TYR A 274 -30.90 4.26 -1.21
CA TYR A 274 -32.29 3.81 -1.09
C TYR A 274 -32.66 3.55 0.37
N SER A 275 -33.92 3.79 0.72
CA SER A 275 -34.49 3.38 2.00
C SER A 275 -35.25 2.05 1.82
N PRO A 276 -35.12 1.07 2.72
CA PRO A 276 -35.89 -0.17 2.63
C PRO A 276 -37.41 0.04 2.65
N GLU A 277 -37.89 1.09 3.34
CA GLU A 277 -39.32 1.41 3.46
C GLU A 277 -40.00 1.68 2.11
N ASP A 278 -39.24 2.17 1.12
CA ASP A 278 -39.75 2.47 -0.24
C ASP A 278 -40.02 1.20 -1.07
N PHE A 279 -39.55 0.03 -0.61
CA PHE A 279 -39.55 -1.23 -1.35
C PHE A 279 -40.12 -2.40 -0.52
N PRO A 280 -41.40 -2.33 -0.09
CA PRO A 280 -42.01 -3.32 0.82
C PRO A 280 -42.12 -4.74 0.24
N ARG A 281 -41.95 -4.90 -1.08
CA ARG A 281 -41.91 -6.21 -1.76
C ARG A 281 -40.57 -6.92 -1.58
N MET A 282 -39.49 -6.19 -1.36
CA MET A 282 -38.15 -6.74 -1.29
C MET A 282 -38.01 -7.66 -0.08
N LYS A 283 -37.46 -8.86 -0.26
CA LYS A 283 -37.32 -9.89 0.77
C LYS A 283 -35.87 -10.21 1.10
N THR A 284 -34.99 -10.15 0.10
CA THR A 284 -33.57 -10.49 0.22
C THR A 284 -32.72 -9.43 -0.46
N VAL A 285 -31.69 -8.96 0.24
CA VAL A 285 -30.66 -8.08 -0.33
C VAL A 285 -29.30 -8.72 -0.10
N ALA A 286 -28.56 -8.98 -1.16
CA ALA A 286 -27.18 -9.42 -1.09
C ALA A 286 -26.25 -8.31 -1.57
N THR A 287 -25.29 -7.94 -0.73
CA THR A 287 -24.25 -6.98 -1.09
C THR A 287 -22.89 -7.65 -1.20
N ALA A 288 -22.14 -7.29 -2.23
CA ALA A 288 -20.74 -7.68 -2.38
C ALA A 288 -19.99 -6.58 -3.16
N GLY A 289 -18.73 -6.85 -3.48
CA GLY A 289 -17.95 -5.95 -4.33
C GLY A 289 -17.35 -4.74 -3.61
N GLU A 290 -17.79 -4.35 -2.41
CA GLU A 290 -17.21 -3.30 -1.56
C GLU A 290 -17.40 -3.63 -0.07
N PRO A 291 -16.60 -3.08 0.86
CA PRO A 291 -16.92 -3.15 2.28
C PRO A 291 -18.27 -2.46 2.57
N SER A 292 -19.15 -3.14 3.29
CA SER A 292 -20.39 -2.55 3.79
C SER A 292 -20.17 -1.92 5.17
N SER A 293 -20.98 -0.92 5.52
CA SER A 293 -20.99 -0.32 6.85
C SER A 293 -21.98 -1.05 7.77
N GLN A 294 -21.66 -1.10 9.07
CA GLN A 294 -22.56 -1.64 10.09
C GLN A 294 -23.95 -0.98 10.03
N GLN A 295 -23.99 0.35 9.90
CA GLN A 295 -25.24 1.12 9.83
C GLN A 295 -26.11 0.72 8.64
N LEU A 296 -25.51 0.55 7.45
CA LEU A 296 -26.25 0.16 6.26
C LEU A 296 -26.79 -1.27 6.41
N ALA A 297 -25.95 -2.19 6.92
CA ALA A 297 -26.36 -3.57 7.15
C ALA A 297 -27.50 -3.66 8.18
N ASP A 298 -27.42 -2.94 9.30
CA ASP A 298 -28.46 -2.91 10.33
C ASP A 298 -29.80 -2.36 9.83
N LEU A 299 -29.75 -1.28 9.01
CA LEU A 299 -30.93 -0.67 8.41
C LEU A 299 -31.68 -1.62 7.47
N TRP A 300 -30.95 -2.35 6.63
CA TRP A 300 -31.58 -3.27 5.69
C TRP A 300 -31.97 -4.59 6.36
N ALA A 301 -31.16 -5.11 7.29
CA ALA A 301 -31.45 -6.34 8.02
C ALA A 301 -32.72 -6.25 8.90
N SER A 302 -33.17 -5.04 9.25
CA SER A 302 -34.44 -4.87 9.98
C SER A 302 -35.70 -5.04 9.10
N HIS A 303 -35.53 -5.04 7.78
CA HIS A 303 -36.64 -5.15 6.82
C HIS A 303 -36.57 -6.40 5.95
N VAL A 304 -35.35 -6.84 5.61
CA VAL A 304 -35.09 -7.93 4.67
C VAL A 304 -34.03 -8.89 5.19
N SER A 305 -33.93 -10.07 4.59
CA SER A 305 -32.75 -10.93 4.76
C SER A 305 -31.55 -10.27 4.07
N TYR A 306 -30.69 -9.62 4.86
CA TYR A 306 -29.50 -8.95 4.36
C TYR A 306 -28.28 -9.87 4.40
N PHE A 307 -27.64 -10.07 3.26
CA PHE A 307 -26.39 -10.83 3.13
C PHE A 307 -25.21 -9.91 2.80
N ASN A 308 -24.16 -9.99 3.61
CA ASN A 308 -22.86 -9.40 3.30
C ASN A 308 -21.95 -10.49 2.74
N CYS A 309 -21.49 -10.31 1.51
CA CYS A 309 -20.82 -11.33 0.72
C CYS A 309 -19.42 -10.87 0.31
N TYR A 310 -18.50 -11.81 0.22
CA TYR A 310 -17.12 -11.54 -0.17
C TYR A 310 -16.63 -12.61 -1.16
N GLY A 311 -16.00 -12.14 -2.24
CA GLY A 311 -15.33 -12.96 -3.22
C GLY A 311 -14.72 -12.07 -4.31
N PRO A 312 -13.51 -12.37 -4.78
CA PRO A 312 -13.03 -11.84 -6.05
C PRO A 312 -13.60 -12.64 -7.24
N THR A 313 -13.47 -12.09 -8.45
CA THR A 313 -13.91 -12.76 -9.69
C THR A 313 -13.25 -14.11 -9.88
N GLU A 314 -11.98 -14.25 -9.48
CA GLU A 314 -11.20 -15.50 -9.55
C GLU A 314 -11.70 -16.63 -8.64
N THR A 315 -12.67 -16.36 -7.77
CA THR A 315 -13.34 -17.36 -6.92
C THR A 315 -14.83 -17.47 -7.23
N THR A 316 -15.23 -17.07 -8.44
CA THR A 316 -16.61 -17.14 -8.94
C THR A 316 -17.59 -16.37 -8.06
N ILE A 317 -17.53 -15.04 -8.17
CA ILE A 317 -18.48 -14.08 -7.58
C ILE A 317 -18.38 -14.00 -6.05
N VAL A 318 -18.68 -15.08 -5.32
CA VAL A 318 -18.75 -15.10 -3.86
C VAL A 318 -18.12 -16.36 -3.29
N ASN A 319 -17.13 -16.14 -2.42
CA ASN A 319 -16.44 -17.18 -1.68
C ASN A 319 -17.00 -17.36 -0.25
N THR A 320 -17.41 -16.27 0.40
CA THR A 320 -17.98 -16.29 1.76
C THR A 320 -19.24 -15.45 1.86
N MET A 321 -20.17 -15.87 2.72
CA MET A 321 -21.44 -15.18 2.94
C MET A 321 -21.79 -15.11 4.43
N HIS A 322 -22.39 -13.98 4.81
CA HIS A 322 -22.96 -13.75 6.13
C HIS A 322 -24.37 -13.18 6.02
N GLN A 323 -25.35 -13.87 6.60
CA GLN A 323 -26.65 -13.26 6.85
C GLN A 323 -26.54 -12.38 8.11
N HIS A 324 -26.65 -11.07 7.94
CA HIS A 324 -26.51 -10.10 9.02
C HIS A 324 -27.76 -10.09 9.91
N GLN A 325 -27.57 -9.88 11.20
CA GLN A 325 -28.65 -9.67 12.16
C GLN A 325 -28.48 -8.28 12.77
N THR A 326 -29.57 -7.51 12.82
CA THR A 326 -29.55 -6.14 13.34
C THR A 326 -28.93 -6.08 14.74
N GLY A 327 -27.95 -5.19 14.92
CA GLY A 327 -27.25 -4.97 16.19
C GLY A 327 -26.12 -5.96 16.48
N GLN A 328 -25.90 -6.98 15.64
CA GLN A 328 -24.73 -7.85 15.72
C GLN A 328 -23.54 -7.26 14.95
N PRO A 329 -22.28 -7.58 15.31
CA PRO A 329 -21.12 -7.14 14.54
C PRO A 329 -21.13 -7.66 13.10
N LEU A 330 -20.98 -6.77 12.13
CA LEU A 330 -20.94 -7.10 10.71
C LEU A 330 -19.71 -7.95 10.38
N SER A 331 -19.93 -9.01 9.61
CA SER A 331 -18.90 -9.91 9.12
C SER A 331 -19.14 -10.26 7.65
N ILE A 332 -18.12 -10.80 6.98
CA ILE A 332 -18.22 -11.44 5.65
C ILE A 332 -18.47 -12.96 5.76
N GLY A 333 -18.57 -13.48 6.99
CA GLY A 333 -19.13 -14.79 7.29
C GLY A 333 -18.15 -15.94 7.09
N LYS A 334 -18.68 -17.05 6.57
CA LYS A 334 -17.99 -18.34 6.42
C LYS A 334 -17.96 -18.75 4.95
N PRO A 335 -17.08 -19.69 4.55
CA PRO A 335 -17.06 -20.22 3.20
C PRO A 335 -18.43 -20.73 2.75
N THR A 336 -18.82 -20.43 1.52
CA THR A 336 -20.03 -20.98 0.89
C THR A 336 -19.87 -22.47 0.61
N PRO A 337 -20.95 -23.23 0.37
CA PRO A 337 -20.84 -24.67 0.07
C PRO A 337 -19.86 -24.95 -1.08
N GLY A 338 -19.09 -26.03 -0.93
CA GLY A 338 -18.07 -26.44 -1.90
C GLY A 338 -16.80 -25.57 -1.93
N ASN A 339 -16.77 -24.43 -1.22
CA ASN A 339 -15.61 -23.54 -1.16
C ASN A 339 -14.81 -23.72 0.13
N ASN A 340 -13.51 -23.43 0.04
CA ASN A 340 -12.59 -23.42 1.17
C ASN A 340 -11.95 -22.04 1.32
N VAL A 341 -11.63 -21.66 2.56
CA VAL A 341 -10.85 -20.47 2.87
C VAL A 341 -9.73 -20.82 3.84
N TYR A 342 -8.53 -20.37 3.52
CA TYR A 342 -7.36 -20.47 4.38
C TYR A 342 -6.81 -19.08 4.66
N ILE A 343 -6.44 -18.82 5.91
CA ILE A 343 -5.71 -17.61 6.29
C ILE A 343 -4.27 -18.04 6.54
N LEU A 344 -3.40 -17.72 5.58
CA LEU A 344 -2.03 -18.23 5.54
C LEU A 344 -1.02 -17.11 5.75
N ASP A 345 0.13 -17.47 6.31
CA ASP A 345 1.31 -16.61 6.29
C ASP A 345 2.05 -16.66 4.92
N GLU A 346 3.21 -16.00 4.84
CA GLU A 346 4.04 -15.96 3.63
C GLU A 346 4.67 -17.30 3.26
N PHE A 347 4.68 -18.27 4.18
CA PHE A 347 5.19 -19.63 3.98
C PHE A 347 4.07 -20.62 3.65
N LEU A 348 2.85 -20.13 3.42
CA LEU A 348 1.64 -20.93 3.20
C LEU A 348 1.25 -21.80 4.41
N VAL A 349 1.61 -21.37 5.62
CA VAL A 349 1.22 -22.04 6.87
C VAL A 349 -0.03 -21.34 7.44
N PRO A 350 -1.06 -22.09 7.86
CA PRO A 350 -2.25 -21.52 8.49
C PRO A 350 -1.90 -20.74 9.77
N VAL A 351 -2.40 -19.50 9.87
CA VAL A 351 -2.24 -18.68 11.09
C VAL A 351 -3.31 -19.04 12.13
N PRO A 352 -3.02 -18.93 13.45
CA PRO A 352 -4.01 -19.15 14.51
C PRO A 352 -5.23 -18.21 14.45
N VAL A 353 -6.30 -18.57 15.18
CA VAL A 353 -7.48 -17.71 15.33
C VAL A 353 -7.08 -16.36 15.95
N GLY A 354 -7.58 -15.26 15.38
CA GLY A 354 -7.25 -13.89 15.78
C GLY A 354 -5.93 -13.34 15.21
N GLU A 355 -5.13 -14.16 14.52
CA GLU A 355 -3.94 -13.67 13.82
C GLU A 355 -4.25 -13.27 12.37
N VAL A 356 -3.50 -12.28 11.89
CA VAL A 356 -3.65 -11.73 10.55
C VAL A 356 -2.82 -12.52 9.55
N GLY A 357 -3.46 -12.95 8.47
CA GLY A 357 -2.79 -13.57 7.34
C GLY A 357 -3.45 -13.19 6.02
N ASN A 358 -2.87 -13.71 4.94
CA ASN A 358 -3.39 -13.54 3.59
C ASN A 358 -4.49 -14.56 3.32
N VAL A 359 -5.57 -14.14 2.66
CA VAL A 359 -6.68 -15.02 2.29
C VAL A 359 -6.30 -15.82 1.04
N TRP A 360 -6.43 -17.13 1.17
CA TRP A 360 -6.39 -18.08 0.07
C TRP A 360 -7.75 -18.76 -0.07
N ALA A 361 -8.26 -18.84 -1.29
CA ALA A 361 -9.52 -19.48 -1.61
C ALA A 361 -9.26 -20.83 -2.27
N GLY A 362 -9.90 -21.90 -1.81
CA GLY A 362 -9.86 -23.23 -2.41
C GLY A 362 -11.26 -23.72 -2.77
N GLY A 363 -11.34 -24.91 -3.37
CA GLY A 363 -12.60 -25.57 -3.65
C GLY A 363 -13.28 -25.17 -4.97
N ALA A 364 -14.56 -25.48 -5.07
CA ALA A 364 -15.31 -25.50 -6.34
C ALA A 364 -15.51 -24.12 -6.97
N GLY A 365 -15.34 -23.02 -6.25
CA GLY A 365 -15.43 -21.66 -6.77
C GLY A 365 -14.16 -21.15 -7.44
N VAL A 366 -13.01 -21.82 -7.27
CA VAL A 366 -11.74 -21.36 -7.86
C VAL A 366 -11.79 -21.46 -9.38
N ALA A 367 -11.46 -20.34 -10.05
CA ALA A 367 -11.39 -20.24 -11.50
C ALA A 367 -10.30 -21.14 -12.11
N ARG A 368 -10.40 -21.44 -13.41
CA ARG A 368 -9.35 -22.18 -14.12
C ARG A 368 -8.03 -21.39 -14.21
N GLY A 369 -8.13 -20.07 -14.21
CA GLY A 369 -6.98 -19.17 -14.27
C GLY A 369 -7.26 -17.93 -15.12
N TYR A 370 -6.19 -17.31 -15.61
CA TYR A 370 -6.27 -16.18 -16.52
C TYR A 370 -6.06 -16.62 -17.97
N VAL A 371 -6.94 -16.16 -18.86
CA VAL A 371 -6.90 -16.45 -20.30
C VAL A 371 -5.57 -16.00 -20.89
N ASP A 372 -4.88 -16.92 -21.57
CA ASP A 372 -3.60 -16.75 -22.27
C ASP A 372 -2.50 -16.08 -21.44
N LEU A 373 -2.54 -16.27 -20.12
CA LEU A 373 -1.62 -15.66 -19.15
C LEU A 373 -1.13 -16.71 -18.13
N PRO A 374 -0.38 -17.75 -18.56
CA PRO A 374 0.07 -18.85 -17.69
C PRO A 374 0.98 -18.36 -16.55
N ASP A 375 1.87 -17.40 -16.82
CA ASP A 375 2.78 -16.85 -15.80
C ASP A 375 2.01 -16.15 -14.68
N LYS A 376 1.01 -15.33 -15.03
CA LYS A 376 0.15 -14.66 -14.03
C LYS A 376 -0.76 -15.66 -13.32
N THR A 377 -1.16 -16.72 -14.01
CA THR A 377 -1.96 -17.80 -13.42
C THR A 377 -1.15 -18.52 -12.35
N THR A 378 0.05 -19.00 -12.66
CA THR A 378 0.91 -19.71 -11.69
C THR A 378 1.38 -18.83 -10.52
N GLU A 379 1.44 -17.51 -10.71
CA GLU A 379 1.73 -16.56 -9.61
C GLU A 379 0.64 -16.59 -8.53
N ARG A 380 -0.64 -16.65 -8.94
CA ARG A 380 -1.80 -16.48 -8.05
C ARG A 380 -2.58 -17.75 -7.76
N PHE A 381 -2.57 -18.71 -8.66
CA PHE A 381 -3.19 -20.03 -8.53
C PHE A 381 -2.09 -21.06 -8.27
N ARG A 382 -2.12 -21.68 -7.10
CA ARG A 382 -1.14 -22.70 -6.69
C ARG A 382 -1.85 -24.00 -6.34
N PRO A 383 -1.17 -25.16 -6.44
CA PRO A 383 -1.72 -26.40 -5.91
C PRO A 383 -2.15 -26.21 -4.46
N ASP A 384 -3.36 -26.67 -4.12
CA ASP A 384 -3.89 -26.61 -2.76
C ASP A 384 -3.27 -27.75 -1.94
N PRO A 385 -2.37 -27.47 -0.98
CA PRO A 385 -1.73 -28.52 -0.17
C PRO A 385 -2.68 -29.09 0.90
N PHE A 386 -3.84 -28.46 1.12
CA PHE A 386 -4.82 -28.86 2.13
C PHE A 386 -5.89 -29.82 1.56
N THR A 387 -5.84 -30.08 0.25
CA THR A 387 -6.61 -31.10 -0.45
C THR A 387 -5.66 -32.11 -1.13
N GLN A 388 -6.16 -33.31 -1.41
CA GLN A 388 -5.41 -34.38 -2.10
C GLN A 388 -6.00 -34.69 -3.47
N ASP A 389 -6.79 -33.78 -4.03
CA ASP A 389 -7.51 -33.94 -5.29
C ASP A 389 -6.83 -33.26 -6.49
N GLY A 390 -5.67 -32.65 -6.28
CA GLY A 390 -4.93 -31.93 -7.31
C GLY A 390 -5.54 -30.58 -7.69
N SER A 391 -6.53 -30.09 -6.93
CA SER A 391 -7.10 -28.75 -7.15
C SER A 391 -6.11 -27.64 -6.79
N ASN A 392 -6.38 -26.44 -7.34
CA ASN A 392 -5.63 -25.24 -7.01
C ASN A 392 -6.37 -24.41 -5.96
N MET A 393 -5.60 -23.67 -5.16
CA MET A 393 -6.06 -22.53 -4.37
C MET A 393 -5.60 -21.21 -5.00
N TYR A 394 -6.38 -20.16 -4.79
CA TYR A 394 -6.15 -18.82 -5.31
C TYR A 394 -5.78 -17.82 -4.22
N ASN A 395 -4.72 -17.03 -4.45
CA ASN A 395 -4.28 -15.95 -3.59
C ASN A 395 -5.04 -14.65 -3.87
N THR A 396 -5.94 -14.24 -2.97
CA THR A 396 -6.79 -13.06 -3.19
C THR A 396 -6.05 -11.73 -3.02
N GLY A 397 -4.94 -11.73 -2.28
CA GLY A 397 -4.21 -10.53 -1.85
C GLY A 397 -4.90 -9.73 -0.75
N ASP A 398 -5.99 -10.24 -0.16
CA ASP A 398 -6.69 -9.62 0.95
C ASP A 398 -6.14 -10.11 2.30
N LEU A 399 -6.08 -9.22 3.28
CA LEU A 399 -5.70 -9.54 4.66
C LEU A 399 -6.95 -9.76 5.50
N CYS A 400 -6.99 -10.90 6.19
CA CYS A 400 -8.06 -11.27 7.11
C CYS A 400 -7.51 -11.92 8.37
N GLN A 401 -8.39 -12.05 9.37
CA GLN A 401 -8.20 -12.91 10.53
C GLN A 401 -9.47 -13.71 10.80
N TRP A 402 -9.33 -14.88 11.44
CA TRP A 402 -10.45 -15.64 11.96
C TRP A 402 -10.96 -15.04 13.27
N ASN A 403 -12.27 -14.90 13.40
CA ASN A 403 -12.92 -14.67 14.68
C ASN A 403 -13.10 -16.00 15.44
N SER A 404 -13.30 -15.93 16.75
CA SER A 404 -13.52 -17.10 17.60
C SER A 404 -14.76 -17.93 17.23
N ASN A 405 -15.75 -17.32 16.59
CA ASN A 405 -16.97 -17.99 16.09
C ASN A 405 -16.80 -18.60 14.67
N GLY A 406 -15.60 -18.48 14.09
CA GLY A 406 -15.25 -18.99 12.76
C GLY A 406 -15.74 -18.13 11.61
N THR A 407 -16.16 -16.89 11.85
CA THR A 407 -16.37 -15.92 10.76
C THR A 407 -15.08 -15.16 10.46
N LEU A 408 -15.01 -14.54 9.28
CA LEU A 408 -13.86 -13.76 8.86
C LEU A 408 -14.04 -12.27 9.16
N HIS A 409 -12.94 -11.63 9.54
CA HIS A 409 -12.81 -10.19 9.61
C HIS A 409 -11.75 -9.70 8.62
N ILE A 410 -12.19 -8.88 7.65
CA ILE A 410 -11.34 -8.32 6.60
C ILE A 410 -10.68 -7.02 7.05
N LEU A 411 -9.38 -6.91 6.84
CA LEU A 411 -8.53 -5.81 7.33
C LEU A 411 -8.03 -4.90 6.19
N GLY A 412 -8.10 -5.36 4.94
CA GLY A 412 -7.69 -4.59 3.77
C GLY A 412 -6.95 -5.45 2.74
N ARG A 413 -6.13 -4.80 1.91
CA ARG A 413 -5.34 -5.44 0.85
C ARG A 413 -3.85 -5.30 1.07
N ILE A 414 -3.10 -6.25 0.53
CA ILE A 414 -1.63 -6.21 0.46
C ILE A 414 -1.15 -5.28 -0.68
N ASP A 415 -1.96 -5.11 -1.72
CA ASP A 415 -1.67 -4.35 -2.95
C ASP A 415 -2.52 -3.07 -3.11
N ASP A 416 -2.24 -2.28 -4.16
CA ASP A 416 -2.87 -0.98 -4.47
C ASP A 416 -4.23 -1.09 -5.19
N GLN A 417 -4.82 -2.28 -5.26
CA GLN A 417 -6.15 -2.49 -5.86
C GLN A 417 -7.24 -1.82 -5.03
N VAL A 418 -8.17 -1.15 -5.71
CA VAL A 418 -9.31 -0.48 -5.05
C VAL A 418 -10.64 -0.87 -5.69
N LYS A 419 -11.71 -0.63 -4.95
CA LYS A 419 -13.09 -0.81 -5.40
C LYS A 419 -13.75 0.55 -5.50
N VAL A 420 -14.22 0.92 -6.70
CA VAL A 420 -14.82 2.22 -6.99
C VAL A 420 -16.16 1.99 -7.66
N LYS A 421 -17.25 2.47 -7.05
CA LYS A 421 -18.62 2.31 -7.56
C LYS A 421 -18.96 0.82 -7.83
N GLY A 422 -18.41 -0.08 -7.04
CA GLY A 422 -18.54 -1.53 -7.18
C GLY A 422 -17.58 -2.20 -8.14
N PHE A 423 -16.85 -1.44 -8.97
CA PHE A 423 -15.91 -2.00 -9.94
C PHE A 423 -14.52 -2.15 -9.34
N ARG A 424 -13.85 -3.26 -9.67
CA ARG A 424 -12.44 -3.46 -9.34
C ARG A 424 -11.58 -2.60 -10.27
N VAL A 425 -10.90 -1.62 -9.69
CA VAL A 425 -10.04 -0.68 -10.42
C VAL A 425 -8.60 -0.82 -9.92
N GLU A 426 -7.71 -1.14 -10.85
CA GLU A 426 -6.26 -1.05 -10.66
C GLU A 426 -5.81 0.40 -10.86
N LEU A 427 -5.48 1.11 -9.77
CA LEU A 427 -5.02 2.51 -9.87
C LEU A 427 -3.73 2.64 -10.70
N ASP A 428 -2.90 1.61 -10.72
CA ASP A 428 -1.71 1.57 -11.57
C ASP A 428 -2.08 1.44 -13.06
N GLY A 429 -3.17 0.73 -13.38
CA GLY A 429 -3.72 0.67 -14.74
C GLY A 429 -4.26 2.02 -15.21
N VAL A 430 -5.03 2.71 -14.35
CA VAL A 430 -5.49 4.09 -14.62
C VAL A 430 -4.28 5.02 -14.80
N THR A 431 -3.27 4.88 -13.93
CA THR A 431 -2.02 5.64 -14.02
C THR A 431 -1.30 5.40 -15.35
N ALA A 432 -1.22 4.15 -15.81
CA ALA A 432 -0.61 3.79 -17.08
C ALA A 432 -1.39 4.40 -18.27
N SER A 433 -2.72 4.36 -18.24
CA SER A 433 -3.54 5.01 -19.27
C SER A 433 -3.35 6.53 -19.31
N ILE A 434 -3.28 7.20 -18.15
CA ILE A 434 -2.97 8.64 -18.10
C ILE A 434 -1.59 8.92 -18.70
N LYS A 435 -0.57 8.13 -18.33
CA LYS A 435 0.79 8.27 -18.86
C LYS A 435 0.91 8.01 -20.36
N SER A 436 -0.01 7.26 -20.95
CA SER A 436 -0.01 7.00 -22.40
C SER A 436 -0.47 8.19 -23.24
N CYS A 437 -1.05 9.23 -22.62
CA CYS A 437 -1.44 10.45 -23.33
C CYS A 437 -0.19 11.28 -23.68
N PRO A 438 0.04 11.66 -24.96
CA PRO A 438 1.27 12.36 -25.37
C PRO A 438 1.56 13.68 -24.65
N SER A 439 0.52 14.36 -24.15
CA SER A 439 0.65 15.62 -23.39
C SER A 439 1.05 15.40 -21.93
N VAL A 440 1.12 14.16 -21.45
CA VAL A 440 1.46 13.80 -20.07
C VAL A 440 2.89 13.30 -19.97
N GLN A 441 3.69 13.93 -19.11
CA GLN A 441 5.06 13.50 -18.81
C GLN A 441 5.13 12.49 -17.66
N ALA A 442 4.27 12.65 -16.65
CA ALA A 442 4.13 11.72 -15.53
C ALA A 442 2.74 11.83 -14.94
N ALA A 443 2.25 10.74 -14.37
CA ALA A 443 0.99 10.73 -13.65
C ALA A 443 0.99 9.71 -12.50
N THR A 444 0.05 9.88 -11.57
CA THR A 444 -0.41 8.84 -10.65
C THR A 444 -1.90 9.03 -10.38
N ALA A 445 -2.63 7.92 -10.33
CA ALA A 445 -4.00 7.90 -9.82
C ALA A 445 -3.99 7.46 -8.35
N LEU A 446 -4.82 8.08 -7.52
CA LEU A 446 -5.03 7.73 -6.12
C LEU A 446 -6.51 7.66 -5.81
N LEU A 447 -6.90 6.73 -4.94
CA LEU A 447 -8.19 6.80 -4.29
C LEU A 447 -8.10 7.73 -3.07
N ILE A 448 -8.94 8.77 -3.06
CA ILE A 448 -9.12 9.73 -1.96
C ILE A 448 -10.64 9.87 -1.78
N ASN A 449 -11.15 9.67 -0.57
CA ASN A 449 -12.59 9.77 -0.26
C ASN A 449 -13.51 8.97 -1.22
N ASN A 450 -13.10 7.76 -1.61
CA ASN A 450 -13.79 6.89 -2.58
C ASN A 450 -13.90 7.44 -4.01
N GLU A 451 -13.14 8.48 -4.34
CA GLU A 451 -13.03 9.04 -5.69
C GLU A 451 -11.61 8.86 -6.23
N ILE A 452 -11.49 8.74 -7.55
CA ILE A 452 -10.19 8.62 -8.22
C ILE A 452 -9.67 10.03 -8.50
N HIS A 453 -8.51 10.37 -7.96
CA HIS A 453 -7.80 11.63 -8.20
C HIS A 453 -6.59 11.34 -9.10
N ALA A 454 -6.49 12.03 -10.22
CA ALA A 454 -5.34 11.97 -11.12
C ALA A 454 -4.41 13.15 -10.86
N PHE A 455 -3.16 12.87 -10.51
CA PHE A 455 -2.10 13.86 -10.40
C PHE A 455 -1.24 13.77 -11.64
N ILE A 456 -1.11 14.87 -12.39
CA ILE A 456 -0.58 14.90 -13.75
C ILE A 456 0.46 16.00 -13.90
N THR A 457 1.53 15.71 -14.63
CA THR A 457 2.55 16.68 -15.02
C THR A 457 2.68 16.71 -16.55
N PRO A 458 3.00 17.86 -17.16
CA PRO A 458 3.26 19.15 -16.49
C PRO A 458 1.96 19.91 -16.11
N ASN A 459 2.08 21.00 -15.34
CA ASN A 459 0.91 21.74 -14.82
C ASN A 459 0.02 22.41 -15.89
N HIS A 460 0.50 22.49 -17.12
CA HIS A 460 -0.20 23.04 -18.28
C HIS A 460 -0.74 21.94 -19.20
N CYS A 461 -0.71 20.67 -18.76
CA CYS A 461 -1.24 19.54 -19.51
C CYS A 461 -2.76 19.74 -19.75
N PRO A 462 -3.26 19.86 -20.99
CA PRO A 462 -4.67 20.17 -21.22
C PRO A 462 -5.57 19.03 -20.70
N ILE A 463 -6.28 19.26 -19.59
CA ILE A 463 -7.12 18.23 -18.93
C ILE A 463 -8.13 17.64 -19.92
N ALA A 464 -8.76 18.48 -20.76
CA ALA A 464 -9.71 18.02 -21.77
C ALA A 464 -9.10 17.00 -22.76
N VAL A 465 -7.82 17.15 -23.12
CA VAL A 465 -7.10 16.20 -23.99
C VAL A 465 -6.80 14.90 -23.25
N VAL A 466 -6.39 14.99 -21.98
CA VAL A 466 -6.16 13.81 -21.14
C VAL A 466 -7.46 13.05 -20.92
N GLU A 467 -8.53 13.73 -20.55
CA GLU A 467 -9.85 13.12 -20.37
C GLU A 467 -10.35 12.46 -21.65
N ALA A 468 -10.21 13.12 -22.81
CA ALA A 468 -10.58 12.56 -24.09
C ALA A 468 -9.77 11.29 -24.41
N HIS A 469 -8.45 11.31 -24.16
CA HIS A 469 -7.59 10.14 -24.34
C HIS A 469 -7.96 9.00 -23.39
N LEU A 470 -8.16 9.30 -22.10
CA LEU A 470 -8.55 8.32 -21.10
C LEU A 470 -9.89 7.66 -21.43
N LYS A 471 -10.89 8.42 -21.92
CA LYS A 471 -12.19 7.88 -22.34
C LYS A 471 -12.08 6.81 -23.44
N THR A 472 -11.00 6.80 -24.23
CA THR A 472 -10.76 5.76 -25.24
C THR A 472 -10.18 4.47 -24.67
N LEU A 473 -9.54 4.54 -23.50
CA LEU A 473 -8.79 3.43 -22.88
C LEU A 473 -9.46 2.87 -21.63
N GLN A 474 -10.15 3.72 -20.87
CA GLN A 474 -10.70 3.42 -19.57
C GLN A 474 -12.23 3.61 -19.58
N PRO A 475 -12.99 2.72 -18.92
CA PRO A 475 -14.43 2.88 -18.76
C PRO A 475 -14.75 4.05 -17.81
N TYR A 476 -15.99 4.57 -17.90
CA TYR A 476 -16.42 5.76 -17.15
C TYR A 476 -16.21 5.66 -15.62
N TYR A 477 -16.24 4.46 -15.03
CA TYR A 477 -16.07 4.25 -13.60
C TYR A 477 -14.59 4.28 -13.15
N ALA A 478 -13.65 4.07 -14.06
CA ALA A 478 -12.21 4.16 -13.82
C ALA A 478 -11.66 5.56 -14.18
N MET A 479 -12.51 6.46 -14.66
CA MET A 479 -12.17 7.85 -14.92
C MET A 479 -11.92 8.60 -13.61
N PRO A 480 -10.81 9.35 -13.50
CA PRO A 480 -10.62 10.30 -12.42
C PRO A 480 -11.76 11.31 -12.33
N THR A 481 -12.25 11.57 -11.12
CA THR A 481 -13.22 12.64 -10.84
C THR A 481 -12.51 13.99 -10.69
N HIS A 482 -11.26 13.97 -10.22
CA HIS A 482 -10.46 15.17 -9.98
C HIS A 482 -9.11 15.08 -10.70
N TYR A 483 -8.71 16.18 -11.33
CA TYR A 483 -7.45 16.32 -12.05
C TYR A 483 -6.60 17.40 -11.41
N HIS A 484 -5.43 16.98 -10.93
CA HIS A 484 -4.47 17.79 -10.21
C HIS A 484 -3.26 18.01 -11.08
N GLN A 485 -3.21 19.17 -11.73
CA GLN A 485 -2.09 19.57 -12.57
C GLN A 485 -0.95 20.09 -11.71
N LEU A 486 0.21 19.45 -11.81
CA LEU A 486 1.39 19.75 -11.00
C LEU A 486 2.60 20.02 -11.90
N ASP A 487 3.47 20.93 -11.48
CA ASP A 487 4.77 21.14 -12.14
C ASP A 487 5.64 19.89 -12.08
N SER A 488 5.57 19.18 -10.96
CA SER A 488 6.21 17.89 -10.75
C SER A 488 5.40 17.07 -9.75
N LEU A 489 5.38 15.74 -9.93
CA LEU A 489 4.85 14.85 -8.89
C LEU A 489 5.83 14.87 -7.71
N PRO A 490 5.36 15.06 -6.47
CA PRO A 490 6.23 14.99 -5.31
C PRO A 490 6.80 13.58 -5.28
N MET A 491 8.12 13.50 -5.17
CA MET A 491 8.81 12.23 -5.08
C MET A 491 9.20 12.01 -3.63
N THR A 492 9.02 10.78 -3.16
CA THR A 492 9.69 10.30 -1.95
C THR A 492 11.20 10.49 -2.13
N ALA A 493 11.94 10.47 -1.04
CA ALA A 493 13.41 10.51 -1.05
C ALA A 493 14.07 9.37 -1.88
N ASN A 494 13.29 8.43 -2.44
CA ASN A 494 13.72 7.32 -3.28
C ASN A 494 13.37 7.49 -4.77
N GLY A 495 12.85 8.65 -5.19
CA GLY A 495 12.47 8.89 -6.58
C GLY A 495 11.20 8.16 -7.03
N LYS A 496 10.46 7.55 -6.10
CA LYS A 496 9.08 7.09 -6.32
C LYS A 496 8.11 8.21 -5.99
N ILE A 497 6.97 8.27 -6.65
CA ILE A 497 5.91 9.25 -6.38
C ILE A 497 5.44 9.12 -4.92
N ASP A 498 5.46 10.23 -4.19
CA ASP A 498 5.00 10.35 -2.80
C ASP A 498 3.48 10.48 -2.77
N LYS A 499 2.81 9.32 -2.84
CA LYS A 499 1.35 9.21 -2.76
C LYS A 499 0.78 9.82 -1.45
N ARG A 500 1.57 9.90 -0.37
CA ARG A 500 1.13 10.51 0.91
C ARG A 500 1.16 12.02 0.84
N ALA A 501 2.22 12.61 0.29
CA ALA A 501 2.29 14.05 0.06
C ALA A 501 1.13 14.53 -0.83
N LEU A 502 0.81 13.78 -1.88
CA LEU A 502 -0.34 14.04 -2.75
C LEU A 502 -1.67 14.00 -1.99
N ARG A 503 -1.90 12.96 -1.17
CA ARG A 503 -3.10 12.87 -0.32
C ARG A 503 -3.23 14.04 0.65
N MET A 504 -2.14 14.41 1.32
CA MET A 504 -2.15 15.52 2.26
C MET A 504 -2.40 16.87 1.56
N LYS A 505 -1.86 17.06 0.35
CA LYS A 505 -2.08 18.28 -0.44
C LYS A 505 -3.58 18.46 -0.74
N GLU A 506 -4.26 17.38 -1.10
CA GLU A 506 -5.71 17.40 -1.33
C GLU A 506 -6.51 17.65 -0.05
N MET A 507 -6.18 16.97 1.04
CA MET A 507 -6.86 17.14 2.32
C MET A 507 -6.71 18.57 2.89
N VAL A 508 -5.68 19.31 2.48
CA VAL A 508 -5.48 20.73 2.84
C VAL A 508 -6.29 21.67 1.94
N GLU A 509 -6.52 21.32 0.67
CA GLU A 509 -7.35 22.13 -0.25
C GLU A 509 -8.85 22.02 0.05
N VAL A 510 -9.34 20.85 0.49
CA VAL A 510 -10.73 20.63 0.93
C VAL A 510 -11.06 21.37 2.24
N GLY A 511 -10.04 21.81 3.00
CA GLY A 511 -10.18 22.57 4.24
C GLY A 511 -10.42 24.08 4.09
N LYS A 512 -10.55 24.61 2.86
CA LYS A 512 -10.89 26.03 2.63
C LYS A 512 -12.41 26.21 2.57
N PRO A 513 -13.04 26.95 3.50
CA PRO A 513 -14.46 27.28 3.40
C PRO A 513 -14.73 28.29 2.27
N GLN A 514 -15.80 28.08 1.51
CA GLN A 514 -16.46 29.17 0.76
C GLN A 514 -16.96 30.25 1.75
N PRO A 515 -16.95 31.55 1.37
CA PRO A 515 -17.23 32.62 2.30
C PRO A 515 -18.72 32.66 2.65
N ALA A 516 -19.04 32.34 3.90
CA ALA A 516 -20.35 32.58 4.52
C ALA A 516 -20.29 33.80 5.44
N VAL A 517 -21.41 34.51 5.44
CA VAL A 517 -21.70 35.83 6.00
C VAL A 517 -21.43 35.93 7.52
N LEU A 518 -20.88 37.09 7.93
CA LEU A 518 -20.63 37.49 9.32
C LEU A 518 -21.89 37.43 10.20
N HIS A 519 -21.75 36.82 11.39
CA HIS A 519 -22.34 37.37 12.61
C HIS A 519 -21.35 37.25 13.78
N THR A 520 -21.04 38.40 14.35
CA THR A 520 -20.17 38.68 15.49
C THR A 520 -20.80 38.25 16.82
N ARG A 521 -20.00 37.69 17.74
CA ARG A 521 -19.94 38.18 19.14
C ARG A 521 -18.71 37.73 19.92
N MET A 522 -18.39 38.58 20.89
CA MET A 522 -17.14 38.89 21.58
C MET A 522 -16.88 38.11 22.88
N ASP A 523 -15.64 38.26 23.37
CA ASP A 523 -15.14 38.23 24.77
C ASP A 523 -14.64 36.88 25.36
N SER A 524 -13.57 36.79 26.17
CA SER A 524 -12.46 37.69 26.56
C SER A 524 -11.44 36.92 27.47
N ASN A 525 -10.22 37.47 27.62
CA ASN A 525 -9.27 37.42 28.77
C ASN A 525 -8.25 36.27 29.00
N ALA A 526 -7.04 36.48 28.44
CA ALA A 526 -5.76 36.92 29.05
C ALA A 526 -5.08 36.25 30.30
N SER A 527 -3.78 35.94 30.06
CA SER A 527 -2.57 36.07 30.93
C SER A 527 -2.36 35.05 32.08
N SER A 528 -1.16 34.51 32.32
CA SER A 528 0.09 35.22 32.61
C SER A 528 1.31 34.28 32.67
N ALA A 529 2.49 34.80 32.28
CA ALA A 529 3.82 34.27 32.60
C ALA A 529 4.18 34.66 34.06
N THR A 530 5.09 34.03 34.79
CA THR A 530 6.56 34.11 34.68
C THR A 530 7.12 33.49 35.98
N GLN A 531 8.29 32.85 35.99
CA GLN A 531 9.45 33.16 36.87
C GLN A 531 10.47 32.02 36.92
N LEU A 532 11.74 32.43 36.88
CA LEU A 532 12.96 31.65 36.87
C LEU A 532 13.97 32.42 37.76
N SER A 533 14.59 31.75 38.73
CA SER A 533 15.77 32.23 39.50
C SER A 533 16.34 31.01 40.27
N SER A 534 17.54 30.49 39.93
CA SER A 534 18.89 30.78 40.51
C SER A 534 19.06 30.34 41.98
N PHE A 535 20.15 29.75 42.50
CA PHE A 535 21.43 29.14 42.06
C PHE A 535 22.06 28.50 43.33
N SER A 536 22.99 27.54 43.15
CA SER A 536 24.14 27.12 44.01
C SER A 536 23.94 26.68 45.48
N ASP A 537 24.36 25.45 45.82
CA ASP A 537 25.67 25.20 46.48
C ASP A 537 26.02 23.70 46.70
N ALA A 538 27.33 23.43 46.72
CA ALA A 538 28.07 22.35 47.38
C ALA A 538 28.06 20.89 46.84
N SER A 539 29.19 20.56 46.18
CA SER A 539 30.03 19.38 46.42
C SER A 539 29.36 18.02 46.68
N ASP A 540 29.24 17.22 45.62
CA ASP A 540 29.51 15.79 45.74
C ASP A 540 29.97 15.21 44.40
N THR A 541 30.98 14.36 44.47
CA THR A 541 31.65 13.67 43.37
C THR A 541 30.76 12.61 42.72
N THR A 542 29.69 13.05 42.07
CA THR A 542 28.92 12.32 41.07
C THR A 542 28.89 13.17 39.80
N LEU A 543 30.00 13.18 39.07
CA LEU A 543 30.11 14.02 37.88
C LEU A 543 29.26 13.44 36.74
N ILE A 544 28.07 14.05 36.60
CA ILE A 544 27.32 14.32 35.37
C ILE A 544 26.40 13.17 34.89
N ASP A 545 25.26 13.02 35.56
CA ASP A 545 24.05 12.32 35.06
C ASP A 545 23.14 13.31 34.30
N GLU A 546 23.72 14.10 33.39
CA GLU A 546 23.04 15.22 32.72
C GLU A 546 22.11 14.77 31.58
N HIS A 547 20.84 15.15 31.73
CA HIS A 547 19.82 15.30 30.68
C HIS A 547 19.28 14.03 30.01
N HIS A 548 18.83 13.04 30.78
CA HIS A 548 17.97 11.98 30.25
C HIS A 548 16.49 12.38 30.35
N VAL A 549 15.74 12.23 29.24
CA VAL A 549 14.27 12.37 29.26
C VAL A 549 13.70 11.31 30.21
N PRO A 550 12.93 11.68 31.25
CA PRO A 550 12.44 10.71 32.22
C PRO A 550 11.59 9.62 31.57
N LYS A 551 11.88 8.35 31.89
CA LYS A 551 11.12 7.18 31.38
C LYS A 551 9.64 7.20 31.81
N THR A 552 9.30 7.97 32.84
CA THR A 552 7.94 8.21 33.35
C THR A 552 7.12 9.16 32.47
N TRP A 553 7.74 9.89 31.54
CA TRP A 553 7.02 10.81 30.68
C TRP A 553 6.11 10.08 29.67
N PRO A 554 4.99 10.69 29.25
CA PRO A 554 4.11 10.14 28.22
C PRO A 554 4.88 9.71 26.97
N LEU A 555 4.53 8.54 26.42
CA LEU A 555 5.20 7.97 25.25
C LEU A 555 5.21 8.94 24.06
N ALA A 556 4.14 9.74 23.88
CA ALA A 556 4.07 10.76 22.84
C ALA A 556 5.18 11.83 22.96
N ILE A 557 5.52 12.25 24.18
CA ILE A 557 6.59 13.21 24.44
C ILE A 557 7.95 12.56 24.21
N ARG A 558 8.17 11.35 24.74
CA ARG A 558 9.43 10.59 24.52
C ARG A 558 9.68 10.30 23.04
N THR A 559 8.61 10.01 22.28
CA THR A 559 8.65 9.82 20.81
C THR A 559 9.04 11.11 20.09
N ARG A 560 8.58 12.28 20.54
CA ARG A 560 8.95 13.58 19.98
C ARG A 560 10.39 13.95 20.30
N CYS A 561 10.83 13.76 21.55
CA CYS A 561 12.23 13.92 21.94
C CYS A 561 13.14 13.01 21.11
N ALA A 562 12.77 11.75 20.93
CA ALA A 562 13.50 10.79 20.10
C ALA A 562 13.64 11.26 18.64
N LYS A 563 12.60 11.88 18.06
CA LYS A 563 12.68 12.47 16.71
C LYS A 563 13.65 13.66 16.64
N ILE A 564 13.70 14.49 17.68
CA ILE A 564 14.66 15.60 17.79
C ILE A 564 16.10 15.07 17.90
N TYR A 565 16.32 14.05 18.74
CA TYR A 565 17.62 13.37 18.85
C TYR A 565 18.05 12.68 17.54
N HIS A 566 17.09 12.14 16.77
CA HIS A 566 17.33 11.44 15.50
C HIS A 566 17.74 12.37 14.35
N LEU A 567 17.22 13.62 14.32
CA LEU A 567 17.50 14.62 13.28
C LEU A 567 18.91 15.23 13.36
N GLY A 568 19.68 14.88 14.40
CA GLY A 568 21.05 15.32 14.59
C GLY A 568 21.23 15.86 16.00
N GLY A 569 22.20 15.31 16.73
CA GLY A 569 22.48 15.64 18.12
C GLY A 569 22.54 17.15 18.41
N VAL A 570 22.47 17.49 19.69
CA VAL A 570 22.37 18.87 20.21
C VAL A 570 23.31 19.90 19.53
N HIS A 571 24.46 19.45 19.02
CA HIS A 571 25.42 20.25 18.24
C HIS A 571 24.92 20.74 16.87
N SER A 572 24.13 19.95 16.12
CA SER A 572 23.57 20.35 14.81
C SER A 572 22.27 21.13 14.92
N GLY A 573 21.46 20.86 15.94
CA GLY A 573 20.20 21.60 16.16
C GLY A 573 20.45 23.09 16.41
N ALA A 574 21.36 23.43 17.32
CA ALA A 574 21.71 24.82 17.60
C ALA A 574 22.32 25.54 16.39
N ALA A 575 23.19 24.87 15.63
CA ALA A 575 23.80 25.45 14.43
C ALA A 575 22.79 25.63 13.27
N VAL A 576 21.87 24.68 13.09
CA VAL A 576 20.79 24.78 12.09
C VAL A 576 19.78 25.85 12.47
N SER A 577 19.37 25.92 13.74
CA SER A 577 18.48 26.98 14.25
C SER A 577 19.14 28.36 14.18
N ALA A 578 20.41 28.48 14.56
CA ALA A 578 21.17 29.72 14.43
C ALA A 578 21.34 30.12 12.95
N GLY A 579 21.70 29.17 12.07
CA GLY A 579 21.82 29.41 10.64
C GLY A 579 20.49 29.82 9.98
N ALA A 580 19.39 29.18 10.35
CA ALA A 580 18.06 29.53 9.87
C ALA A 580 17.60 30.91 10.37
N TRP A 581 17.90 31.23 11.63
CA TRP A 581 17.61 32.55 12.19
C TRP A 581 18.45 33.64 11.51
N LEU A 582 19.76 33.43 11.36
CA LEU A 582 20.68 34.35 10.67
C LEU A 582 20.31 34.54 9.20
N LEU A 583 19.79 33.49 8.54
CA LEU A 583 19.26 33.59 7.19
C LEU A 583 17.95 34.38 7.14
N ALA A 584 17.03 34.13 8.08
CA ALA A 584 15.77 34.87 8.16
C ALA A 584 16.01 36.36 8.41
N THR A 585 16.97 36.71 9.27
CA THR A 585 17.39 38.11 9.47
C THR A 585 18.05 38.67 8.21
N ASN A 586 18.89 37.88 7.51
CA ASN A 586 19.51 38.33 6.25
C ASN A 586 18.50 38.56 5.11
N ILE A 587 17.45 37.72 5.02
CA ILE A 587 16.36 37.90 4.05
C ILE A 587 15.51 39.12 4.41
N ALA A 588 15.26 39.34 5.70
CA ALA A 588 14.57 40.54 6.18
C ALA A 588 15.38 41.82 5.87
N ASP A 589 16.70 41.79 6.07
CA ASP A 589 17.62 42.89 5.71
C ASP A 589 17.56 43.20 4.19
N ILE A 590 17.58 42.17 3.34
CA ILE A 590 17.46 42.35 1.88
C ILE A 590 16.09 42.90 1.49
N ALA A 591 15.00 42.40 2.08
CA ALA A 591 13.66 42.91 1.81
C ALA A 591 13.54 44.40 2.16
N CYS A 592 14.17 44.83 3.25
CA CYS A 592 14.24 46.24 3.65
C CYS A 592 15.24 47.07 2.84
N SER A 593 16.17 46.47 2.07
CA SER A 593 17.01 47.21 1.12
C SER A 593 16.25 47.67 -0.14
N PHE A 594 15.11 47.03 -0.45
CA PHE A 594 14.26 47.36 -1.61
C PHE A 594 13.06 48.25 -1.28
N GLY A 595 12.85 48.64 0.00
CA GLY A 595 11.77 49.53 0.41
C GLY A 595 11.91 50.04 1.85
N SER A 596 11.32 51.20 2.17
CA SER A 596 11.43 51.85 3.48
C SER A 596 10.73 51.06 4.58
N CYS A 597 11.50 50.32 5.41
CA CYS A 597 10.98 49.65 6.60
C CYS A 597 10.99 50.61 7.80
N ALA A 598 9.80 50.95 8.32
CA ALA A 598 9.62 52.01 9.34
C ALA A 598 10.33 51.79 10.70
N ASN A 599 10.90 50.60 10.96
CA ASN A 599 11.51 50.24 12.25
C ASN A 599 12.94 49.66 12.15
N TRP A 600 13.54 49.64 10.96
CA TRP A 600 14.88 49.06 10.73
C TRP A 600 15.77 50.17 10.15
N GLY A 601 16.88 50.50 10.82
CA GLY A 601 17.76 51.59 10.42
C GLY A 601 18.31 51.42 8.99
N THR A 602 18.78 52.51 8.38
CA THR A 602 19.40 52.47 7.06
C THR A 602 20.69 51.63 7.11
N LEU A 603 20.62 50.39 6.58
CA LEU A 603 21.78 49.50 6.45
C LEU A 603 22.86 50.15 5.58
N SER A 604 24.11 50.08 6.03
CA SER A 604 25.25 50.53 5.23
C SER A 604 25.42 49.70 3.96
N ILE A 605 26.10 50.27 2.95
CA ILE A 605 26.44 49.56 1.71
C ILE A 605 27.25 48.29 2.00
N ALA A 606 28.11 48.33 3.02
CA ALA A 606 28.89 47.17 3.44
C ALA A 606 27.99 46.03 3.93
N SER A 607 27.00 46.32 4.79
CA SER A 607 26.01 45.34 5.26
C SER A 607 25.20 44.75 4.12
N GLN A 608 24.77 45.56 3.15
CA GLN A 608 24.01 45.10 1.98
C GLN A 608 24.82 44.14 1.08
N VAL A 609 26.08 44.46 0.82
CA VAL A 609 26.96 43.62 -0.01
C VAL A 609 27.23 42.27 0.65
N ILE A 610 27.50 42.25 1.96
CA ILE A 610 27.73 41.01 2.71
C ILE A 610 26.46 40.16 2.73
N SER A 611 25.29 40.76 2.91
CA SER A 611 23.98 40.11 2.81
C SER A 611 23.75 39.41 1.46
N TRP A 612 24.12 40.06 0.35
CA TRP A 612 24.04 39.48 -1.00
C TRP A 612 25.00 38.33 -1.21
N ILE A 613 26.25 38.45 -0.75
CA ILE A 613 27.25 37.37 -0.83
C ILE A 613 26.77 36.15 -0.04
N LEU A 614 26.30 36.35 1.20
CA LEU A 614 25.73 35.28 2.03
C LEU A 614 24.54 34.60 1.34
N SER A 615 23.67 35.36 0.70
CA SER A 615 22.51 34.84 -0.03
C SER A 615 22.93 34.04 -1.27
N ALA A 616 23.89 34.54 -2.05
CA ALA A 616 24.41 33.83 -3.22
C ALA A 616 25.10 32.52 -2.83
N MET A 617 25.91 32.53 -1.77
CA MET A 617 26.54 31.32 -1.23
C MET A 617 25.50 30.33 -0.70
N PHE A 618 24.45 30.81 -0.03
CA PHE A 618 23.37 29.96 0.46
C PHE A 618 22.56 29.32 -0.67
N VAL A 619 22.21 30.09 -1.71
CA VAL A 619 21.53 29.56 -2.91
C VAL A 619 22.42 28.54 -3.62
N GLY A 620 23.72 28.81 -3.75
CA GLY A 620 24.68 27.85 -4.29
C GLY A 620 24.77 26.57 -3.46
N MET A 621 24.77 26.69 -2.14
CA MET A 621 24.76 25.56 -1.20
C MET A 621 23.45 24.75 -1.29
N ILE A 622 22.29 25.40 -1.38
CA ILE A 622 21.00 24.71 -1.60
C ILE A 622 21.01 23.99 -2.95
N GLY A 623 21.50 24.65 -4.00
CA GLY A 623 21.60 24.08 -5.34
C GLY A 623 22.48 22.84 -5.35
N MET A 624 23.64 22.87 -4.69
CA MET A 624 24.51 21.68 -4.58
C MET A 624 24.00 20.64 -3.59
N ALA A 625 23.28 21.03 -2.54
CA ALA A 625 22.64 20.13 -1.59
C ALA A 625 21.35 19.49 -2.15
N TRP A 626 20.83 20.01 -3.26
CA TRP A 626 19.63 19.50 -3.93
C TRP A 626 19.80 18.03 -4.29
N PRO A 627 18.86 17.13 -3.97
CA PRO A 627 19.10 15.68 -3.98
C PRO A 627 19.68 15.12 -5.30
N SER A 628 19.20 15.60 -6.45
CA SER A 628 19.71 15.16 -7.76
C SER A 628 21.10 15.71 -8.09
N VAL A 629 21.41 16.95 -7.69
CA VAL A 629 22.71 17.61 -7.87
C VAL A 629 23.74 17.02 -6.90
N ARG A 630 23.36 16.89 -5.63
CA ARG A 630 24.18 16.26 -4.58
C ARG A 630 24.53 14.81 -4.94
N LYS A 631 23.62 14.06 -5.55
CA LYS A 631 23.90 12.70 -6.01
C LYS A 631 24.88 12.67 -7.19
N ARG A 632 24.70 13.58 -8.16
CA ARG A 632 25.54 13.65 -9.38
C ARG A 632 26.94 14.20 -9.09
N TYR A 633 27.05 15.14 -8.15
CA TYR A 633 28.28 15.85 -7.81
C TYR A 633 28.65 15.63 -6.33
N HIS A 634 28.36 14.45 -5.79
CA HIS A 634 28.58 14.11 -4.38
C HIS A 634 30.00 14.44 -3.94
N ASP A 635 31.00 13.99 -4.70
CA ASP A 635 32.40 14.24 -4.38
C ASP A 635 32.79 15.73 -4.45
N LEU A 636 32.16 16.52 -5.32
CA LEU A 636 32.39 17.96 -5.41
C LEU A 636 31.74 18.69 -4.23
N PHE A 637 30.50 18.33 -3.89
CA PHE A 637 29.80 18.85 -2.71
C PHE A 637 30.58 18.53 -1.43
N GLU A 638 31.01 17.29 -1.24
CA GLU A 638 31.81 16.87 -0.08
C GLU A 638 33.12 17.67 0.05
N ARG A 639 33.75 18.03 -1.08
CA ARG A 639 34.96 18.88 -1.08
C ARG A 639 34.70 20.35 -0.77
N THR A 640 33.54 20.88 -1.17
CA THR A 640 33.30 22.35 -1.21
C THR A 640 32.41 22.84 -0.07
N HIS A 641 31.48 22.01 0.44
CA HIS A 641 30.50 22.44 1.42
C HIS A 641 31.11 22.92 2.75
N ARG A 642 32.27 22.36 3.15
CA ARG A 642 32.97 22.78 4.37
C ARG A 642 33.61 24.15 4.21
N PHE A 643 34.29 24.37 3.09
CA PHE A 643 34.88 25.67 2.77
C PHE A 643 33.77 26.73 2.68
N ALA A 644 32.67 26.41 2.00
CA ALA A 644 31.50 27.29 1.93
C ALA A 644 30.90 27.56 3.31
N GLY A 645 30.73 26.53 4.15
CA GLY A 645 30.18 26.65 5.51
C GLY A 645 31.03 27.53 6.43
N TRP A 646 32.35 27.34 6.46
CA TRP A 646 33.27 28.19 7.24
C TRP A 646 33.33 29.62 6.72
N THR A 647 33.31 29.79 5.40
CA THR A 647 33.28 31.12 4.77
C THR A 647 31.99 31.85 5.11
N MET A 648 30.84 31.17 5.05
CA MET A 648 29.55 31.74 5.45
C MET A 648 29.51 32.08 6.94
N LEU A 649 30.07 31.22 7.81
CA LEU A 649 30.16 31.52 9.25
C LEU A 649 30.97 32.79 9.51
N ALA A 650 32.10 32.97 8.82
CA ALA A 650 32.90 34.18 8.91
C ALA A 650 32.15 35.42 8.39
N LEU A 651 31.42 35.29 7.27
CA LEU A 651 30.60 36.38 6.73
C LEU A 651 29.42 36.73 7.65
N PHE A 652 28.83 35.76 8.37
CA PHE A 652 27.82 36.05 9.40
C PHE A 652 28.40 36.85 10.58
N TRP A 653 29.67 36.64 10.94
CA TRP A 653 30.35 37.46 11.95
C TRP A 653 30.52 38.90 11.47
N VAL A 654 30.97 39.07 10.23
CA VAL A 654 31.10 40.38 9.60
C VAL A 654 29.74 41.08 9.55
N GLN A 655 28.68 40.38 9.12
CA GLN A 655 27.32 40.93 9.07
C GLN A 655 26.81 41.34 10.45
N THR A 656 27.04 40.51 11.47
CA THR A 656 26.56 40.79 12.83
C THR A 656 27.24 42.01 13.42
N VAL A 657 28.54 42.18 13.17
CA VAL A 657 29.31 43.36 13.62
C VAL A 657 28.90 44.61 12.85
N LEU A 658 28.72 44.52 11.53
CA LEU A 658 28.26 45.64 10.70
C LEU A 658 26.84 46.07 11.07
N SER A 659 25.93 45.12 11.29
CA SER A 659 24.57 45.41 11.75
C SER A 659 24.54 46.02 13.16
N ALA A 660 25.42 45.58 14.06
CA ALA A 660 25.59 46.22 15.36
C ALA A 660 26.15 47.65 15.24
N HIS A 661 27.06 47.90 14.30
CA HIS A 661 27.59 49.23 14.00
C HIS A 661 26.51 50.17 13.44
N ASP A 662 25.79 49.71 12.42
CA ASP A 662 24.76 50.49 11.72
C ASP A 662 23.60 50.89 12.66
N ASN A 663 23.34 50.09 13.70
CA ASN A 663 22.31 50.33 14.70
C ASN A 663 22.85 50.88 16.03
N THR A 664 24.13 51.28 16.10
CA THR A 664 24.76 51.79 17.33
C THR A 664 24.17 53.16 17.70
N PRO A 665 23.54 53.31 18.89
CA PRO A 665 23.08 54.61 19.37
C PRO A 665 24.26 55.56 19.63
N SER A 666 24.09 56.84 19.30
CA SER A 666 25.10 57.89 19.49
C SER A 666 25.64 57.90 20.93
N GLY A 667 26.95 57.71 21.10
CA GLY A 667 27.63 57.72 22.39
C GLY A 667 27.95 56.34 23.00
N THR A 668 27.60 55.24 22.32
CA THR A 668 28.01 53.88 22.71
C THR A 668 29.15 53.37 21.82
N THR A 669 30.09 52.62 22.41
CA THR A 669 31.19 52.04 21.63
C THR A 669 30.70 50.82 20.82
N LEU A 670 31.34 50.52 19.69
CA LEU A 670 30.99 49.35 18.87
C LEU A 670 31.02 48.03 19.68
N GLY A 671 31.98 47.91 20.60
CA GLY A 671 32.10 46.75 21.49
C GLY A 671 30.86 46.58 22.39
N GLU A 672 30.37 47.67 22.98
CA GLU A 672 29.14 47.64 23.79
C GLU A 672 27.90 47.31 22.95
N SER A 673 27.79 47.83 21.73
CA SER A 673 26.70 47.50 20.81
C SER A 673 26.71 46.02 20.39
N CYS A 674 27.89 45.46 20.13
CA CYS A 674 28.03 44.03 19.79
C CYS A 674 27.61 43.15 20.97
N VAL A 675 28.08 43.44 22.19
CA VAL A 675 27.75 42.64 23.39
C VAL A 675 26.27 42.74 23.77
N LYS A 676 25.60 43.87 23.48
CA LYS A 676 24.16 44.03 23.68
C LYS A 676 23.31 43.36 22.60
N SER A 677 23.90 42.92 21.49
CA SER A 677 23.20 42.27 20.38
C SER A 677 22.96 40.78 20.66
N PRO A 678 21.69 40.30 20.66
CA PRO A 678 21.40 38.88 20.77
C PRO A 678 22.01 38.05 19.64
N ALA A 679 22.13 38.62 18.43
CA ALA A 679 22.73 37.97 17.27
C ALA A 679 24.20 37.61 17.50
N PHE A 680 24.95 38.51 18.17
CA PHE A 680 26.37 38.32 18.48
C PHE A 680 26.59 37.10 19.38
N TRP A 681 25.81 36.97 20.46
CA TRP A 681 25.92 35.83 21.36
C TRP A 681 25.43 34.52 20.75
N LEU A 682 24.36 34.55 19.95
CA LEU A 682 23.90 33.38 19.21
C LEU A 682 25.00 32.87 18.26
N LEU A 683 25.66 33.78 17.54
CA LEU A 683 26.74 33.44 16.63
C LEU A 683 28.01 32.99 17.37
N ALA A 684 28.32 33.57 18.53
CA ALA A 684 29.39 33.13 19.42
C ALA A 684 29.21 31.68 19.86
N VAL A 685 28.01 31.33 20.34
CA VAL A 685 27.66 29.97 20.78
C VAL A 685 27.67 29.00 19.60
N ALA A 686 27.13 29.40 18.44
CA ALA A 686 27.16 28.58 17.24
C ALA A 686 28.61 28.30 16.78
N THR A 687 29.48 29.32 16.80
CA THR A 687 30.89 29.19 16.42
C THR A 687 31.65 28.30 17.38
N ALA A 688 31.47 28.48 18.69
CA ALA A 688 32.09 27.63 19.71
C ALA A 688 31.64 26.17 19.59
N SER A 689 30.34 25.93 19.32
CA SER A 689 29.79 24.58 19.09
C SER A 689 30.43 23.91 17.87
N VAL A 690 30.56 24.62 16.75
CA VAL A 690 31.20 24.08 15.53
C VAL A 690 32.69 23.85 15.76
N ALA A 691 33.43 24.86 16.24
CA ALA A 691 34.88 24.81 16.40
C ALA A 691 35.33 23.76 17.43
N SER A 692 34.58 23.59 18.53
CA SER A 692 34.92 22.60 19.57
C SER A 692 35.10 21.21 18.98
N SER A 693 34.19 20.75 18.12
CA SER A 693 34.26 19.42 17.48
C SER A 693 35.56 19.15 16.69
N TRP A 694 36.23 20.19 16.20
CA TRP A 694 37.49 20.09 15.44
C TRP A 694 38.73 20.07 16.32
N CYS A 695 38.73 20.84 17.41
CA CYS A 695 39.84 20.86 18.38
C CYS A 695 40.05 19.51 19.09
N PHE A 696 39.08 18.60 18.99
CA PHE A 696 39.13 17.27 19.60
C PHE A 696 39.37 16.12 18.60
N LEU A 697 39.72 16.39 17.34
CA LEU A 697 40.15 15.35 16.40
C LEU A 697 41.57 14.85 16.75
N ARG A 698 41.73 13.55 17.03
CA ARG A 698 43.03 12.93 17.36
C ARG A 698 43.25 11.67 16.55
N LYS A 699 44.48 11.39 16.14
CA LYS A 699 44.86 10.11 15.51
C LYS A 699 45.28 9.14 16.61
N VAL A 700 44.63 7.97 16.67
CA VAL A 700 44.81 6.94 17.71
C VAL A 700 45.34 5.66 17.07
N PRO A 701 46.32 4.98 17.67
CA PRO A 701 46.80 3.68 17.19
C PRO A 701 45.72 2.61 17.32
N VAL A 702 45.69 1.68 16.37
CA VAL A 702 44.72 0.59 16.30
C VAL A 702 45.43 -0.70 15.96
N GLU A 703 45.07 -1.77 16.66
CA GLU A 703 45.46 -3.13 16.32
C GLU A 703 44.31 -3.82 15.58
N ALA A 704 44.59 -4.39 14.41
CA ALA A 704 43.56 -4.96 13.56
C ALA A 704 43.62 -6.49 13.60
N GLU A 705 42.51 -7.13 13.97
CA GLU A 705 42.32 -8.58 14.04
C GLU A 705 41.40 -9.03 12.92
N LYS A 706 41.89 -9.86 12.01
CA LYS A 706 41.07 -10.42 10.93
C LYS A 706 40.13 -11.50 11.50
N LEU A 707 38.82 -11.28 11.40
CA LEU A 707 37.80 -12.27 11.81
C LEU A 707 37.48 -13.25 10.67
N SER A 708 37.45 -12.75 9.43
CA SER A 708 37.19 -13.55 8.23
C SER A 708 37.78 -12.86 6.99
N ASP A 709 37.62 -13.47 5.81
CA ASP A 709 37.93 -12.83 4.52
C ASP A 709 37.05 -11.61 4.21
N HIS A 710 36.04 -11.37 5.04
CA HIS A 710 35.00 -10.36 4.84
C HIS A 710 34.79 -9.46 6.05
N ALA A 711 35.49 -9.66 7.17
CA ALA A 711 35.36 -8.85 8.37
C ALA A 711 36.67 -8.74 9.16
N ILE A 712 36.85 -7.57 9.80
CA ILE A 712 37.97 -7.25 10.67
C ILE A 712 37.46 -6.59 11.95
N ARG A 713 38.09 -6.91 13.07
CA ARG A 713 37.88 -6.30 14.38
C ARG A 713 39.06 -5.35 14.65
N LEU A 714 38.76 -4.11 14.98
CA LEU A 714 39.75 -3.10 15.31
C LEU A 714 39.77 -2.90 16.82
N HIS A 715 40.93 -3.03 17.46
CA HIS A 715 41.15 -2.82 18.89
C HIS A 715 41.93 -1.54 19.15
N PHE A 716 41.56 -0.78 20.16
CA PHE A 716 42.28 0.44 20.55
C PHE A 716 42.03 0.85 22.00
N ASP A 717 43.03 1.50 22.60
CA ASP A 717 43.05 1.90 24.01
C ASP A 717 42.48 3.31 24.25
N TYR A 718 41.45 3.68 23.49
CA TYR A 718 40.82 5.00 23.60
C TYR A 718 39.43 4.89 24.22
N THR A 719 39.30 5.41 25.44
CA THR A 719 38.05 5.49 26.19
C THR A 719 37.11 6.49 25.56
N VAL A 720 36.08 5.99 24.89
CA VAL A 720 34.95 6.82 24.46
C VAL A 720 33.90 6.76 25.57
N PRO A 721 33.22 7.88 25.91
CA PRO A 721 32.01 7.79 26.73
C PRO A 721 31.07 6.75 26.13
N VAL A 722 30.33 6.02 26.99
CA VAL A 722 29.55 4.79 26.72
C VAL A 722 28.61 4.85 25.49
N ASN A 723 28.40 6.04 24.92
CA ASN A 723 27.55 6.32 23.76
C ASN A 723 28.22 7.14 22.64
N GLY A 724 29.55 7.24 22.61
CA GLY A 724 30.25 8.00 21.59
C GLY A 724 30.55 7.21 20.32
N SER A 725 31.13 7.91 19.36
CA SER A 725 31.18 7.50 17.96
C SER A 725 32.57 7.66 17.34
N PHE A 726 32.97 6.71 16.50
CA PHE A 726 34.16 6.80 15.66
C PHE A 726 33.82 7.31 14.28
N THR A 727 34.57 8.30 13.82
CA THR A 727 34.56 8.73 12.43
C THR A 727 35.55 7.85 11.67
N ARG A 728 35.08 7.07 10.70
CA ARG A 728 35.92 6.30 9.74
C ARG A 728 36.84 7.31 9.01
N LEU A 729 38.00 6.92 8.48
CA LEU A 729 38.83 7.82 7.67
C LEU A 729 39.40 7.15 6.43
N SER A 730 39.25 7.84 5.30
CA SER A 730 39.83 7.47 4.01
C SER A 730 41.25 7.99 3.98
N HIS A 731 42.06 7.35 3.16
CA HIS A 731 43.27 7.93 2.62
C HIS A 731 43.06 9.27 1.86
N LYS A 732 41.82 9.71 1.61
CA LYS A 732 41.46 10.99 0.96
C LYS A 732 40.99 12.03 2.00
N PRO A 733 41.71 13.16 2.20
CA PRO A 733 41.50 14.11 3.30
C PRO A 733 40.18 14.92 3.29
N LEU A 734 39.27 14.71 2.33
CA LEU A 734 38.11 15.57 2.09
C LEU A 734 36.75 14.84 2.04
N LYS A 735 36.67 13.55 2.41
CA LYS A 735 35.37 12.84 2.57
C LYS A 735 35.03 12.76 4.07
N GLU A 736 33.80 13.09 4.49
CA GLU A 736 33.32 12.86 5.87
C GLU A 736 32.60 11.52 6.01
N TRP A 737 32.47 11.07 7.26
CA TRP A 737 32.13 9.69 7.62
C TRP A 737 31.12 9.65 8.75
N HIS A 738 30.31 8.60 8.73
CA HIS A 738 29.35 8.30 9.78
C HIS A 738 30.00 7.54 10.94
N SER A 739 29.47 7.87 12.11
CA SER A 739 29.81 7.43 13.46
C SER A 739 29.58 5.93 13.72
N PHE A 740 30.60 5.20 14.19
CA PHE A 740 30.47 3.82 14.68
C PHE A 740 30.54 3.77 16.22
N ALA A 741 29.71 2.96 16.87
CA ALA A 741 29.82 2.75 18.31
C ALA A 741 30.85 1.66 18.63
N THR A 742 31.55 1.81 19.76
CA THR A 742 32.51 0.82 20.26
C THR A 742 31.96 -0.11 21.30
N ILE A 743 32.65 -1.23 21.43
CA ILE A 743 32.40 -2.26 22.43
C ILE A 743 33.62 -2.31 23.38
N PRO A 744 33.46 -2.29 24.71
CA PRO A 744 34.56 -2.61 25.61
C PRO A 744 35.10 -4.01 25.30
N ALA A 745 36.41 -4.17 25.15
CA ALA A 745 37.01 -5.48 24.91
C ALA A 745 36.75 -6.40 26.13
N PRO A 746 36.36 -7.67 25.90
CA PRO A 746 35.86 -8.55 26.95
C PRO A 746 36.90 -8.90 28.02
N GLU A 747 38.21 -8.91 27.72
CA GLU A 747 39.29 -8.97 28.71
C GLU A 747 40.67 -8.77 28.05
N ALA A 748 41.70 -8.53 28.86
CA ALA A 748 43.10 -8.38 28.42
C ALA A 748 43.67 -9.75 27.98
N VAL A 749 43.42 -10.15 26.74
CA VAL A 749 43.98 -11.38 26.17
C VAL A 749 45.28 -11.06 25.41
N ASN A 750 46.34 -11.84 25.66
CA ASN A 750 47.66 -11.75 24.99
C ASN A 750 48.44 -10.43 25.24
N GLY A 751 48.44 -9.91 26.47
CA GLY A 751 49.26 -8.74 26.84
C GLY A 751 48.74 -7.39 26.36
N ARG A 752 47.49 -7.33 25.88
CA ARG A 752 46.81 -6.10 25.43
C ARG A 752 46.14 -5.36 26.60
N SER A 753 46.23 -4.03 26.62
CA SER A 753 45.51 -3.17 27.57
C SER A 753 43.99 -3.27 27.43
N LYS A 754 43.24 -2.93 28.48
CA LYS A 754 41.76 -2.93 28.51
C LYS A 754 41.21 -1.84 27.58
N GLY A 755 40.92 -2.17 26.33
CA GLY A 755 40.51 -1.23 25.29
C GLY A 755 39.07 -1.41 24.77
N TYR A 756 38.81 -0.85 23.60
CA TYR A 756 37.54 -0.95 22.87
C TYR A 756 37.75 -1.63 21.52
N SER A 757 36.69 -2.27 20.99
CA SER A 757 36.69 -2.92 19.70
C SER A 757 35.53 -2.49 18.79
N LEU A 758 35.77 -2.54 17.48
CA LEU A 758 34.79 -2.28 16.41
C LEU A 758 34.87 -3.38 15.35
N VAL A 759 33.73 -3.96 14.97
CA VAL A 759 33.65 -4.95 13.88
C VAL A 759 33.11 -4.30 12.61
N VAL A 760 33.86 -4.42 11.53
CA VAL A 760 33.54 -3.89 10.19
C VAL A 760 33.64 -5.01 9.16
N SER A 761 32.77 -4.96 8.14
CA SER A 761 32.70 -5.97 7.08
C SER A 761 32.83 -5.34 5.68
N ASN A 762 32.98 -6.17 4.64
CA ASN A 762 33.21 -5.77 3.25
C ASN A 762 32.09 -4.89 2.67
N ALA A 763 32.16 -3.58 2.94
CA ALA A 763 31.20 -2.57 2.53
C ALA A 763 31.85 -1.17 2.52
N GLY A 764 31.52 -0.35 1.53
CA GLY A 764 32.16 0.95 1.32
C GLY A 764 33.66 0.83 1.05
N ASP A 765 34.49 1.64 1.73
CA ASP A 765 35.96 1.61 1.58
C ASP A 765 36.65 0.45 2.34
N TRP A 766 35.91 -0.38 3.08
CA TRP A 766 36.43 -1.61 3.70
C TRP A 766 36.46 -2.74 2.68
N THR A 767 37.23 -2.55 1.62
CA THR A 767 37.40 -3.56 0.56
C THR A 767 38.11 -4.80 1.10
N LYS A 768 38.06 -5.91 0.34
CA LYS A 768 38.81 -7.13 0.67
C LYS A 768 40.30 -6.85 0.93
N SER A 769 40.92 -5.92 0.20
CA SER A 769 42.32 -5.52 0.45
C SER A 769 42.48 -4.72 1.74
N THR A 770 41.55 -3.83 2.08
CA THR A 770 41.57 -3.07 3.35
C THR A 770 41.37 -3.99 4.57
N ILE A 771 40.64 -5.10 4.41
CA ILE A 771 40.44 -6.12 5.45
C ILE A 771 41.66 -7.03 5.58
N GLN A 772 42.36 -7.32 4.48
CA GLN A 772 43.61 -8.08 4.50
C GLN A 772 44.74 -7.28 5.13
N ASP A 773 44.83 -5.98 4.82
CA ASP A 773 45.85 -5.05 5.31
C ASP A 773 45.20 -3.98 6.21
N GLY A 774 44.81 -4.38 7.42
CA GLY A 774 44.11 -3.50 8.37
C GLY A 774 44.91 -2.24 8.76
N PRO A 775 44.24 -1.12 9.08
CA PRO A 775 44.92 0.13 9.42
C PRO A 775 45.59 0.06 10.80
N SER A 776 46.77 0.65 10.92
CA SER A 776 47.49 0.79 12.20
C SER A 776 47.04 2.00 13.04
N HIS A 777 46.26 2.91 12.45
CA HIS A 777 45.78 4.13 13.10
C HIS A 777 44.42 4.56 12.52
N ILE A 778 43.56 5.13 13.36
CA ILE A 778 42.30 5.79 12.96
C ILE A 778 42.23 7.19 13.57
N TRP A 779 41.36 8.07 13.09
CA TRP A 779 41.08 9.30 13.85
C TRP A 779 39.80 9.18 14.66
N THR A 780 39.82 9.81 15.82
CA THR A 780 38.71 9.87 16.77
C THR A 780 38.29 11.32 16.96
N ARG A 781 36.99 11.56 17.15
CA ARG A 781 36.45 12.84 17.61
C ARG A 781 36.27 12.74 19.13
N GLY A 782 36.91 13.61 19.89
CA GLY A 782 36.77 13.66 21.35
C GLY A 782 35.46 14.30 21.85
N VAL A 783 34.53 14.67 20.95
CA VAL A 783 33.16 15.08 21.30
C VAL A 783 32.20 13.97 20.88
N PRO A 784 31.35 13.44 21.78
CA PRO A 784 30.40 12.40 21.43
C PRO A 784 29.40 12.90 20.39
N THR A 785 29.40 12.34 19.18
CA THR A 785 28.22 12.53 18.32
C THR A 785 27.10 11.66 18.86
N CYS A 786 25.94 12.26 19.12
CA CYS A 786 24.81 11.57 19.72
C CYS A 786 24.19 10.62 18.68
N GLY A 787 24.55 9.34 18.74
CA GLY A 787 24.07 8.31 17.80
C GLY A 787 22.65 7.81 18.11
N VAL A 788 22.09 7.06 17.15
CA VAL A 788 20.73 6.46 17.22
C VAL A 788 20.53 5.58 18.47
N MET A 789 21.59 5.07 19.09
CA MET A 789 21.47 4.26 20.32
C MET A 789 21.07 5.06 21.57
N ARG A 790 21.26 6.39 21.59
CA ARG A 790 20.72 7.23 22.67
C ARG A 790 19.20 7.35 22.60
N ILE A 791 18.58 6.99 21.48
CA ILE A 791 17.12 6.90 21.36
C ILE A 791 16.60 5.71 22.18
N ALA A 792 17.36 4.62 22.29
CA ALA A 792 16.96 3.43 23.04
C ALA A 792 16.72 3.73 24.53
N THR A 793 17.52 4.62 25.13
CA THR A 793 17.42 5.00 26.54
C THR A 793 16.15 5.79 26.85
N LEU A 794 15.50 6.38 25.83
CA LEU A 794 14.24 7.11 25.96
C LEU A 794 13.04 6.17 26.10
N PHE A 795 13.22 4.87 25.85
CA PHE A 795 12.15 3.87 25.83
C PHE A 795 12.33 2.82 26.92
N ASN A 796 11.21 2.28 27.40
CA ASN A 796 11.17 1.22 28.41
C ASN A 796 11.42 -0.16 27.78
N ARG A 797 11.01 -0.37 26.53
CA ARG A 797 11.20 -1.62 25.78
C ARG A 797 11.41 -1.31 24.31
N VAL A 798 12.44 -1.89 23.71
CA VAL A 798 12.76 -1.63 22.29
C VAL A 798 12.97 -2.92 21.51
N VAL A 799 12.71 -2.83 20.21
CA VAL A 799 13.15 -3.83 19.23
C VAL A 799 14.28 -3.24 18.40
N LEU A 800 15.38 -3.98 18.27
CA LEU A 800 16.50 -3.66 17.40
C LEU A 800 16.42 -4.51 16.13
N ILE A 801 16.62 -3.88 14.98
CA ILE A 801 16.71 -4.55 13.68
C ILE A 801 18.04 -4.18 13.04
N ALA A 802 18.97 -5.12 12.95
CA ALA A 802 20.27 -4.94 12.33
C ALA A 802 20.40 -5.80 11.05
N THR A 803 21.13 -5.30 10.05
CA THR A 803 21.48 -6.10 8.86
C THR A 803 22.97 -6.07 8.57
N GLY A 804 23.57 -7.21 8.22
CA GLY A 804 25.01 -7.31 7.93
C GLY A 804 25.87 -6.75 9.07
N SER A 805 26.85 -5.90 8.74
CA SER A 805 27.68 -5.17 9.72
C SER A 805 26.94 -4.07 10.49
N GLY A 806 25.68 -3.80 10.18
CA GLY A 806 24.81 -2.96 11.01
C GLY A 806 24.63 -3.49 12.44
N ILE A 807 25.09 -4.71 12.74
CA ILE A 807 25.17 -5.25 14.10
C ILE A 807 26.26 -4.56 14.95
N GLY A 808 27.36 -4.10 14.34
CA GLY A 808 28.50 -3.51 15.05
C GLY A 808 28.08 -2.36 16.00
N PRO A 809 27.34 -1.35 15.50
CA PRO A 809 26.91 -0.22 16.32
C PRO A 809 25.96 -0.55 17.49
N VAL A 810 25.36 -1.74 17.54
CA VAL A 810 24.44 -2.15 18.62
C VAL A 810 25.07 -3.11 19.61
N LEU A 811 26.26 -3.66 19.34
CA LEU A 811 26.87 -4.67 20.19
C LEU A 811 27.14 -4.18 21.62
N GLY A 812 27.52 -2.91 21.81
CA GLY A 812 27.68 -2.34 23.15
C GLY A 812 26.40 -2.37 23.98
N HIS A 813 25.25 -2.06 23.36
CA HIS A 813 23.94 -2.17 24.01
C HIS A 813 23.49 -3.63 24.16
N ILE A 814 23.87 -4.53 23.25
CA ILE A 814 23.58 -5.97 23.40
C ILE A 814 24.33 -6.53 24.61
N GLN A 815 25.58 -6.16 24.82
CA GLN A 815 26.37 -6.60 25.98
C GLN A 815 25.85 -6.01 27.29
N ASN A 816 25.52 -4.71 27.29
CA ASN A 816 25.01 -3.98 28.45
C ASN A 816 23.72 -3.21 28.10
N PRO A 817 22.56 -3.91 28.06
CA PRO A 817 21.30 -3.30 27.63
C PRO A 817 20.77 -2.28 28.64
N THR A 818 20.54 -1.05 28.18
CA THR A 818 19.98 0.04 29.00
C THR A 818 18.46 -0.07 29.22
N CYS A 819 17.81 -0.98 28.52
CA CYS A 819 16.40 -1.34 28.67
C CYS A 819 16.14 -2.75 28.09
N PRO A 820 15.06 -3.43 28.51
CA PRO A 820 14.62 -4.67 27.90
C PRO A 820 14.56 -4.57 26.37
N THR A 821 15.25 -5.48 25.69
CA THR A 821 15.50 -5.40 24.24
C THR A 821 15.25 -6.74 23.57
N GLN A 822 14.66 -6.70 22.38
CA GLN A 822 14.60 -7.82 21.44
C GLN A 822 15.36 -7.47 20.18
N LEU A 823 15.96 -8.46 19.52
CA LEU A 823 16.84 -8.25 18.37
C LEU A 823 16.41 -9.09 17.17
N ILE A 824 16.43 -8.49 15.99
CA ILE A 824 16.46 -9.18 14.69
C ILE A 824 17.78 -8.81 14.03
N TRP A 825 18.63 -9.80 13.76
CA TRP A 825 19.84 -9.60 12.99
C TRP A 825 19.80 -10.45 11.73
N SER A 826 19.74 -9.79 10.56
CA SER A 826 19.66 -10.46 9.26
C SER A 826 20.97 -10.31 8.51
N THR A 827 21.68 -11.41 8.25
CA THR A 827 22.97 -11.40 7.54
C THR A 827 23.17 -12.68 6.74
N LYS A 828 24.15 -12.72 5.83
CA LYS A 828 24.51 -13.93 5.05
C LYS A 828 25.58 -14.69 5.82
N ASN A 829 25.38 -15.97 6.12
CA ASN A 829 26.34 -16.80 6.87
C ASN A 829 26.95 -16.07 8.10
N PRO A 830 26.15 -15.78 9.14
CA PRO A 830 26.59 -14.98 10.29
C PRO A 830 27.89 -15.49 10.92
N GLU A 831 27.97 -16.78 11.21
CA GLU A 831 29.14 -17.46 11.81
C GLU A 831 30.38 -17.37 10.91
N GLU A 832 30.26 -17.71 9.62
CA GLU A 832 31.37 -17.65 8.65
C GLU A 832 31.88 -16.21 8.41
N THR A 833 30.99 -15.21 8.54
CA THR A 833 31.32 -13.81 8.23
C THR A 833 31.86 -13.07 9.46
N PHE A 834 31.27 -13.28 10.64
CA PHE A 834 31.52 -12.49 11.85
C PHE A 834 32.12 -13.28 13.02
N GLY A 835 32.24 -14.62 12.89
CA GLY A 835 32.77 -15.52 13.92
C GLY A 835 31.71 -15.96 14.94
N ASP A 836 31.94 -17.15 15.51
CA ASP A 836 31.00 -17.81 16.44
C ASP A 836 30.81 -17.05 17.76
N GLU A 837 31.87 -16.38 18.24
CA GLU A 837 31.89 -15.63 19.50
C GLU A 837 30.80 -14.53 19.54
N ILE A 838 30.53 -13.87 18.41
CA ILE A 838 29.52 -12.80 18.33
C ILE A 838 28.10 -13.39 18.38
N CYS A 839 27.86 -14.47 17.64
CA CYS A 839 26.58 -15.18 17.65
C CYS A 839 26.25 -15.74 19.04
N GLN A 840 27.25 -16.30 19.72
CA GLN A 840 27.13 -16.80 21.08
C GLN A 840 26.82 -15.66 22.06
N THR A 841 27.58 -14.56 22.01
CA THR A 841 27.35 -13.39 22.86
C THR A 841 25.92 -12.82 22.71
N ILE A 842 25.42 -12.73 21.47
CA ILE A 842 24.04 -12.28 21.20
C ILE A 842 23.03 -13.23 21.84
N SER A 843 23.23 -14.53 21.68
CA SER A 843 22.31 -15.56 22.19
C SER A 843 22.30 -15.60 23.72
N GLU A 844 23.43 -15.37 24.37
CA GLU A 844 23.54 -15.31 25.83
C GLU A 844 22.89 -14.04 26.41
N ARG A 845 23.10 -12.89 25.77
CA ARG A 845 22.63 -11.59 26.30
C ARG A 845 21.18 -11.25 25.90
N ILE A 846 20.73 -11.75 24.76
CA ILE A 846 19.35 -11.62 24.28
C ILE A 846 18.85 -13.01 23.87
N PRO A 847 18.35 -13.83 24.81
CA PRO A 847 17.99 -15.24 24.57
C PRO A 847 16.95 -15.47 23.47
N ASN A 848 16.16 -14.44 23.14
CA ASN A 848 15.12 -14.48 22.12
C ASN A 848 15.53 -13.75 20.82
N ALA A 849 16.81 -13.43 20.65
CA ALA A 849 17.31 -12.79 19.45
C ALA A 849 17.07 -13.65 18.21
N VAL A 850 16.56 -13.02 17.16
CA VAL A 850 16.32 -13.67 15.86
C VAL A 850 17.53 -13.42 14.98
N ILE A 851 18.45 -14.38 14.91
CA ILE A 851 19.57 -14.37 13.98
C ILE A 851 19.12 -15.05 12.68
N HIS A 852 18.85 -14.25 11.65
CA HIS A 852 18.29 -14.70 10.36
C HIS A 852 19.38 -14.83 9.30
N ASP A 853 19.76 -16.07 8.98
CA ASP A 853 20.72 -16.35 7.90
C ASP A 853 20.05 -16.25 6.52
N THR A 854 20.30 -15.12 5.85
CA THR A 854 19.73 -14.81 4.53
C THR A 854 20.18 -15.74 3.40
N LYS A 855 21.29 -16.47 3.56
CA LYS A 855 21.74 -17.45 2.56
C LYS A 855 20.89 -18.71 2.63
N LYS A 856 20.60 -19.17 3.84
CA LYS A 856 19.85 -20.41 4.11
C LYS A 856 18.34 -20.20 4.04
N LEU A 857 17.85 -19.09 4.57
CA LEU A 857 16.42 -18.82 4.79
C LEU A 857 15.83 -17.80 3.83
N GLY A 858 16.62 -17.30 2.87
CA GLY A 858 16.22 -16.20 1.99
C GLY A 858 16.11 -14.85 2.74
N ARG A 859 15.69 -13.80 2.03
CA ARG A 859 15.60 -12.45 2.61
C ARG A 859 14.35 -12.30 3.49
N PRO A 860 14.49 -11.96 4.78
CA PRO A 860 13.35 -11.84 5.68
C PRO A 860 12.53 -10.59 5.38
N ASP A 861 11.21 -10.66 5.61
CA ASP A 861 10.39 -9.45 5.69
C ASP A 861 10.57 -8.78 7.06
N LEU A 862 11.59 -7.93 7.14
CA LEU A 862 11.93 -7.19 8.35
C LEU A 862 10.80 -6.25 8.82
N VAL A 863 9.86 -5.85 7.96
CA VAL A 863 8.67 -5.08 8.38
C VAL A 863 7.74 -5.98 9.18
N LYS A 864 7.43 -7.16 8.65
CA LYS A 864 6.53 -8.13 9.29
C LYS A 864 7.15 -8.66 10.58
N MET A 865 8.40 -9.13 10.53
CA MET A 865 9.11 -9.63 11.70
C MET A 865 9.27 -8.55 12.77
N GLY A 866 9.63 -7.33 12.37
CA GLY A 866 9.72 -6.19 13.28
C GLY A 866 8.39 -5.88 13.95
N TYR A 867 7.28 -5.84 13.18
CA TYR A 867 5.95 -5.55 13.71
C TYR A 867 5.47 -6.62 14.69
N ASN A 868 5.65 -7.89 14.35
CA ASN A 868 5.26 -9.02 15.20
C ASN A 868 6.05 -9.02 16.51
N LEU A 869 7.36 -8.78 16.42
CA LEU A 869 8.23 -8.71 17.60
C LEU A 869 7.86 -7.51 18.48
N VAL A 870 7.51 -6.36 17.90
CA VAL A 870 7.00 -5.19 18.64
C VAL A 870 5.71 -5.51 19.39
N LYS A 871 4.74 -6.17 18.75
CA LYS A 871 3.46 -6.53 19.36
C LYS A 871 3.65 -7.55 20.49
N GLY A 872 4.37 -8.65 20.23
CA GLY A 872 4.63 -9.69 21.21
C GLY A 872 5.47 -9.20 22.38
N PHE A 873 6.50 -8.39 22.09
CA PHE A 873 7.36 -7.79 23.11
C PHE A 873 6.77 -6.52 23.74
N LYS A 874 5.59 -6.05 23.31
CA LYS A 874 5.02 -4.75 23.73
C LYS A 874 6.07 -3.62 23.71
N ALA A 875 6.86 -3.57 22.63
CA ALA A 875 7.92 -2.59 22.47
C ALA A 875 7.32 -1.20 22.23
N GLU A 876 7.95 -0.17 22.81
CA GLU A 876 7.53 1.22 22.63
C GLU A 876 8.09 1.83 21.33
N ALA A 877 9.21 1.29 20.84
CA ALA A 877 9.88 1.76 19.63
C ALA A 877 10.73 0.68 18.96
N VAL A 878 11.06 0.92 17.69
CA VAL A 878 11.96 0.10 16.88
C VAL A 878 13.14 0.93 16.42
N ILE A 879 14.34 0.40 16.58
CA ILE A 879 15.59 1.01 16.10
C ILE A 879 16.17 0.11 15.01
N ILE A 880 16.39 0.67 13.83
CA ILE A 880 16.80 -0.08 12.63
C ILE A 880 18.18 0.39 12.19
N ILE A 881 19.14 -0.52 12.07
CA ILE A 881 20.47 -0.26 11.51
C ILE A 881 20.65 -1.13 10.27
N ALA A 882 20.37 -0.55 9.11
CA ALA A 882 20.46 -1.22 7.82
C ALA A 882 20.96 -0.28 6.72
N ASN A 883 21.20 -0.82 5.52
CA ASN A 883 21.50 0.03 4.37
C ASN A 883 20.30 0.94 4.06
N GLU A 884 20.53 2.02 3.32
CA GLU A 884 19.52 3.06 3.07
C GLU A 884 18.18 2.48 2.56
N LYS A 885 18.24 1.55 1.60
CA LYS A 885 17.05 0.95 0.99
C LYS A 885 16.23 0.14 2.00
N ILE A 886 16.89 -0.68 2.81
CA ILE A 886 16.24 -1.51 3.83
C ILE A 886 15.70 -0.64 4.96
N THR A 887 16.52 0.29 5.47
CA THR A 887 16.12 1.21 6.54
C THR A 887 14.85 1.98 6.16
N LYS A 888 14.79 2.57 4.96
CA LYS A 888 13.60 3.28 4.49
C LYS A 888 12.38 2.37 4.35
N LYS A 889 12.54 1.16 3.81
CA LYS A 889 11.45 0.18 3.69
C LYS A 889 10.89 -0.19 5.05
N VAL A 890 11.77 -0.50 6.01
CA VAL A 890 11.38 -1.01 7.33
C VAL A 890 10.78 0.09 8.19
N VAL A 891 11.38 1.28 8.23
CA VAL A 891 10.83 2.45 8.94
C VAL A 891 9.43 2.78 8.42
N TYR A 892 9.28 2.94 7.10
CA TYR A 892 7.98 3.24 6.50
C TYR A 892 6.94 2.16 6.79
N GLY A 893 7.32 0.89 6.65
CA GLY A 893 6.43 -0.24 6.92
C GLY A 893 5.97 -0.32 8.37
N LEU A 894 6.81 0.05 9.34
CA LEU A 894 6.45 0.03 10.76
C LEU A 894 5.66 1.28 11.17
N GLU A 895 6.04 2.47 10.70
CA GLU A 895 5.32 3.71 11.00
C GLU A 895 3.90 3.71 10.42
N THR A 896 3.70 3.19 9.21
CA THR A 896 2.36 3.01 8.61
C THR A 896 1.47 2.08 9.41
N ARG A 897 2.05 1.22 10.26
CA ARG A 897 1.34 0.32 11.17
C ARG A 897 1.25 0.88 12.60
N GLY A 898 1.54 2.17 12.78
CA GLY A 898 1.45 2.88 14.06
C GLY A 898 2.60 2.60 15.03
N VAL A 899 3.72 2.03 14.56
CA VAL A 899 4.89 1.73 15.41
C VAL A 899 5.95 2.83 15.26
N PRO A 900 6.39 3.48 16.35
CA PRO A 900 7.52 4.42 16.31
C PRO A 900 8.80 3.71 15.85
N ALA A 901 9.36 4.12 14.71
CA ALA A 901 10.54 3.49 14.12
C ALA A 901 11.62 4.53 13.77
N TYR A 902 12.87 4.22 14.11
CA TYR A 902 14.02 5.12 13.98
C TYR A 902 15.14 4.42 13.22
N GLY A 903 15.57 4.99 12.09
CA GLY A 903 16.55 4.36 11.19
C GLY A 903 17.94 4.99 11.24
N ALA A 904 18.98 4.18 11.40
CA ALA A 904 20.38 4.54 11.14
C ALA A 904 20.81 3.90 9.81
N ILE A 905 21.38 4.70 8.91
CA ILE A 905 21.94 4.21 7.65
C ILE A 905 23.43 3.94 7.88
N TRP A 906 23.90 2.73 7.59
CA TRP A 906 25.31 2.36 7.73
C TRP A 906 26.07 2.31 6.40
N ASP A 907 25.37 2.51 5.27
CA ASP A 907 25.93 2.43 3.91
C ASP A 907 25.74 3.77 3.18
N SER A 908 26.78 4.60 3.23
CA SER A 908 27.09 5.74 2.35
C SER A 908 28.54 6.16 2.59
#